data_AF-A0A8H6PQ39-F1
#
_entry.id   AF-A0A8H6PQ39-F1
#
_cell.length_a   1.000
_cell.length_b   1.000
_cell.length_c   1.000
_cell.angle_alpha   90.00
_cell.angle_beta   90.00
_cell.angle_gamma   90.00
#
_symmetry.space_group_name_H-M   'P 1'
#
loop_
_entity.id
_entity.type
_entity.pdbx_description
1 polymer ?
#
loop_
_entity_poly.entity_id
_entity_poly.type
_entity_poly.pdbx_seq_one_letter_code
_entity_poly.pdbx_strand_id
1 'polypeptide(L)'
;MIMPHSEMSAPIAVSKTPSGVPPTVEEVSSLTNTIFGAETSQQSLDAAYGLTNLLIQSVGAFGLQRYNILPEMKKAATDKKSGARRESAMLIIGALFERFPREHPLSEVVFLLQDGGVLNLALDALADKGAVVRDAAQYAIDALFDCLKPESLVNALIPSLSAYLNKSSGKWQGFVGAYALLEKMAVKAQIGTGSMEEERQKDLLRSAMGKTLKELIPLVESGMHDLKNEVAKQASKTMIALTTLLDNDDVAPRIPLLIKTMEQPSEQTLQNAIHALSQTTFVAIVTSPVLALLTPLLERSLNAPTTPQETLRRTVVVVENLTKLVHDPAEARTFLPKLKPGVQAVKDRASLPEVRELATRAMDVIDKAMGDSSLAAGSVAKTTAEEVLAVLEAKIKEHGGLAVASEHTLFELGKSYIAEMVREDVNARMHDRIPACVGPYLRGFLQDDKHEAVASAVQEHFVEEDHRKFGKPIPDDPNEVEIVNANFSLAYGGMLLLSHTNLRLLKGHRYGLCGRNGAGKSTLMRSIANEKLEGFPPQDVVRTCFVEHNQGEDADLSIIEYVSKDPKIAEAGQEHISRVLVEFGFTDGPEGRQNQRVGSLSGGWKMKLALARAMLMKADVLLLDEPTNHLDVANVKWLQEYLKQHTDITSLIVSHDSGFLDEVCTDIYHYEGKKLVHYKGNLAAFVKQKPEGKSYYTLSSSMVQFKFPAPGILSGIKSNTRSILRMTNCSYTYPGASKPSLADASLSLTLSSRVAIIGGNGAGKSTFIKMLTGETIPQTGKVEKHPNLRIGYIKQHALEHVEMHLEKTPSQYLQWRYANGDDREVFLKQTRILTEQDKAQMEKPVDLGDGRGPRRIEAIMGRQKWKKTFQYEIKWVGLLPKHNTMISRETLTELGFFKLVQEFDDHEASREGLGFRVLDPKAISKHFEDIGLDPEIANHNQISGLSGGQKVKVVLAGAMWNNPHLLVLDEPTNFLDRDSLGGLAVAIRDFKGGVVMISHNEEFVGALCPEQLHIADGRIVARTSNAVALDRFEDSAASSPQPGSTVANSAATSAAPSAVNSGAEDQGELKFKARKKKKMTRAQVKEREARRRLRHLEWLQSPKGTPKPLDTDDEAE
;
A
#
# COMPACT_ATOMS: atom_id res chain seq x y z
N MET A 1 2.57 -67.96 -10.41
CA MET A 1 2.99 -69.38 -10.60
C MET A 1 4.16 -69.61 -9.65
N ILE A 2 3.99 -70.52 -8.70
CA ILE A 2 4.93 -70.83 -7.62
C ILE A 2 5.74 -72.07 -8.04
N MET A 3 7.07 -72.04 -7.91
CA MET A 3 8.04 -73.16 -7.67
C MET A 3 9.50 -72.62 -7.76
N PRO A 4 10.52 -73.26 -7.15
CA PRO A 4 10.76 -73.44 -5.71
C PRO A 4 12.14 -72.89 -5.25
N HIS A 5 12.30 -72.69 -3.94
CA HIS A 5 13.56 -72.28 -3.28
C HIS A 5 14.68 -73.33 -3.48
N SER A 6 15.88 -72.89 -3.86
CA SER A 6 17.13 -73.62 -3.61
C SER A 6 17.96 -72.91 -2.52
N GLU A 7 18.63 -73.73 -1.73
CA GLU A 7 19.22 -73.49 -0.42
C GLU A 7 20.14 -72.25 -0.33
N MET A 8 19.80 -71.33 0.58
CA MET A 8 20.73 -70.32 1.10
C MET A 8 21.60 -70.94 2.19
N SER A 9 22.91 -70.80 2.04
CA SER A 9 23.89 -71.02 3.11
C SER A 9 23.56 -70.17 4.34
N ALA A 10 23.72 -70.76 5.52
CA ALA A 10 23.29 -70.23 6.81
C ALA A 10 23.69 -68.75 7.07
N PRO A 11 22.79 -67.93 7.65
CA PRO A 11 23.13 -66.59 8.09
C PRO A 11 24.07 -66.67 9.31
N ILE A 12 25.19 -65.96 9.25
CA ILE A 12 26.06 -65.72 10.40
C ILE A 12 25.21 -65.02 11.46
N ALA A 13 25.08 -65.64 12.64
CA ALA A 13 24.29 -65.12 13.75
C ALA A 13 24.86 -63.77 14.23
N VAL A 14 24.16 -62.69 13.92
CA VAL A 14 24.44 -61.34 14.43
C VAL A 14 23.85 -61.22 15.84
N SER A 15 24.71 -61.02 16.84
CA SER A 15 24.29 -60.86 18.24
C SER A 15 23.58 -59.51 18.46
N LYS A 16 22.58 -59.47 19.36
CA LYS A 16 21.75 -58.29 19.66
C LYS A 16 22.31 -57.37 20.76
N THR A 17 23.56 -57.54 21.17
CA THR A 17 24.23 -56.71 22.19
C THR A 17 25.55 -56.18 21.66
N PRO A 18 25.85 -54.85 21.75
CA PRO A 18 27.14 -54.32 21.35
C PRO A 18 28.20 -54.93 22.27
N SER A 19 29.12 -55.72 21.71
CA SER A 19 30.13 -56.43 22.51
C SER A 19 31.18 -55.48 23.10
N GLY A 20 31.29 -54.26 22.56
CA GLY A 20 32.36 -53.31 22.87
C GLY A 20 33.75 -53.79 22.44
N VAL A 21 33.85 -54.97 21.81
CA VAL A 21 35.12 -55.56 21.36
C VAL A 21 35.41 -55.04 19.94
N PRO A 22 36.57 -54.38 19.71
CA PRO A 22 36.95 -53.94 18.37
C PRO A 22 37.13 -55.13 17.42
N PRO A 23 36.62 -55.06 16.18
CA PRO A 23 36.79 -56.14 15.21
C PRO A 23 38.27 -56.28 14.82
N THR A 24 38.67 -57.49 14.47
CA THR A 24 40.04 -57.73 14.00
C THR A 24 40.24 -57.14 12.60
N VAL A 25 41.48 -56.81 12.26
CA VAL A 25 41.82 -56.31 10.91
C VAL A 25 41.45 -57.33 9.84
N GLU A 26 41.56 -58.62 10.15
CA GLU A 26 41.23 -59.75 9.25
C GLU A 26 39.73 -59.85 8.97
N GLU A 27 38.87 -59.65 9.96
CA GLU A 27 37.41 -59.64 9.78
C GLU A 27 36.95 -58.48 8.88
N VAL A 28 37.49 -57.27 9.13
CA VAL A 28 37.18 -56.09 8.32
C VAL A 28 37.70 -56.25 6.89
N SER A 29 38.93 -56.72 6.73
CA SER A 29 39.53 -56.92 5.41
C SER A 29 38.91 -58.08 4.63
N SER A 30 38.40 -59.13 5.30
CA SER A 30 37.60 -60.16 4.65
C SER A 30 36.33 -59.59 4.03
N LEU A 31 35.60 -58.75 4.77
CA LEU A 31 34.36 -58.13 4.29
C LEU A 31 34.64 -57.12 3.18
N THR A 32 35.67 -56.26 3.29
CA THR A 32 36.02 -55.33 2.19
C THR A 32 36.46 -56.07 0.93
N ASN A 33 37.19 -57.19 1.05
CA ASN A 33 37.52 -58.05 -0.09
C ASN A 33 36.28 -58.67 -0.74
N THR A 34 35.30 -59.12 0.06
CA THR A 34 34.01 -59.63 -0.47
C THR A 34 33.24 -58.53 -1.19
N ILE A 35 33.20 -57.30 -0.65
CA ILE A 35 32.51 -56.15 -1.26
C ILE A 35 33.09 -55.83 -2.64
N PHE A 36 34.41 -55.69 -2.75
CA PHE A 36 35.07 -55.30 -4.00
C PHE A 36 35.34 -56.46 -4.97
N GLY A 37 35.18 -57.71 -4.51
CA GLY A 37 35.35 -58.93 -5.29
C GLY A 37 34.02 -59.63 -5.66
N ALA A 38 32.87 -59.08 -5.28
CA ALA A 38 31.56 -59.66 -5.54
C ALA A 38 31.25 -59.78 -7.04
N GLU A 39 30.60 -60.88 -7.43
CA GLU A 39 30.16 -61.12 -8.81
C GLU A 39 28.80 -60.49 -9.11
N THR A 40 28.01 -60.18 -8.08
CA THR A 40 26.68 -59.58 -8.19
C THR A 40 26.53 -58.36 -7.28
N SER A 41 25.70 -57.40 -7.68
CA SER A 41 25.39 -56.19 -6.90
C SER A 41 24.80 -56.52 -5.53
N GLN A 42 23.92 -57.54 -5.46
CA GLN A 42 23.30 -57.96 -4.20
C GLN A 42 24.34 -58.50 -3.22
N GLN A 43 25.26 -59.34 -3.68
CA GLN A 43 26.33 -59.87 -2.83
C GLN A 43 27.25 -58.76 -2.29
N SER A 44 27.55 -57.76 -3.12
CA SER A 44 28.32 -56.59 -2.70
C SER A 44 27.57 -55.78 -1.63
N LEU A 45 26.27 -55.55 -1.83
CA LEU A 45 25.41 -54.81 -0.91
C LEU A 45 25.21 -55.54 0.44
N ASP A 46 24.98 -56.85 0.41
CA ASP A 46 24.84 -57.66 1.63
C ASP A 46 26.12 -57.64 2.47
N ALA A 47 27.28 -57.76 1.81
CA ALA A 47 28.58 -57.63 2.47
C ALA A 47 28.83 -56.20 3.01
N ALA A 48 28.37 -55.18 2.28
CA ALA A 48 28.43 -53.79 2.73
C ALA A 48 27.57 -53.54 3.98
N TYR A 49 26.36 -54.10 4.06
CA TYR A 49 25.54 -54.08 5.27
C TYR A 49 26.19 -54.86 6.42
N GLY A 50 26.80 -56.01 6.12
CA GLY A 50 27.56 -56.79 7.10
C GLY A 50 28.68 -55.98 7.75
N LEU A 51 29.51 -55.32 6.93
CA LEU A 51 30.58 -54.45 7.42
C LEU A 51 30.03 -53.24 8.20
N THR A 52 28.97 -52.61 7.69
CA THR A 52 28.34 -51.45 8.33
C THR A 52 27.83 -51.80 9.73
N ASN A 53 27.11 -52.91 9.87
CA ASN A 53 26.59 -53.36 11.17
C ASN A 53 27.72 -53.75 12.14
N LEU A 54 28.76 -54.42 11.64
CA LEU A 54 29.92 -54.80 12.44
C LEU A 54 30.59 -53.57 13.06
N LEU A 55 30.76 -52.50 12.28
CA LEU A 55 31.36 -51.26 12.75
C LEU A 55 30.45 -50.53 13.74
N ILE A 56 29.15 -50.41 13.46
CA ILE A 56 28.17 -49.75 14.33
C ILE A 56 28.11 -50.40 15.71
N GLN A 57 28.15 -51.73 15.78
CA GLN A 57 28.06 -52.50 17.03
C GLN A 57 29.37 -52.54 17.84
N SER A 58 30.49 -52.09 17.27
CA SER A 58 31.81 -52.18 17.89
C SER A 58 32.46 -50.80 18.12
N VAL A 59 33.10 -50.24 17.10
CA VAL A 59 33.96 -49.04 17.17
C VAL A 59 33.30 -47.77 16.63
N GLY A 60 32.10 -47.86 16.05
CA GLY A 60 31.38 -46.73 15.46
C GLY A 60 32.15 -46.03 14.34
N ALA A 61 31.99 -44.70 14.23
CA ALA A 61 32.58 -43.88 13.16
C ALA A 61 34.12 -43.91 13.14
N PHE A 62 34.77 -44.19 14.28
CA PHE A 62 36.22 -44.29 14.38
C PHE A 62 36.79 -45.47 13.56
N GLY A 63 36.00 -46.53 13.38
CA GLY A 63 36.39 -47.68 12.56
C GLY A 63 36.68 -47.32 11.10
N LEU A 64 36.01 -46.29 10.56
CA LEU A 64 36.18 -45.85 9.18
C LEU A 64 37.61 -45.36 8.91
N GLN A 65 38.23 -44.69 9.89
CA GLN A 65 39.61 -44.25 9.82
C GLN A 65 40.58 -45.36 10.27
N ARG A 66 40.27 -46.02 11.39
CA ARG A 66 41.15 -47.04 12.02
C ARG A 66 41.46 -48.22 11.09
N TYR A 67 40.50 -48.63 10.26
CA TYR A 67 40.67 -49.76 9.34
C TYR A 67 40.91 -49.34 7.87
N ASN A 68 41.26 -48.07 7.60
CA ASN A 68 41.53 -47.56 6.25
C ASN A 68 40.40 -47.77 5.22
N ILE A 69 39.14 -47.75 5.67
CA ILE A 69 37.99 -48.01 4.81
C ILE A 69 37.78 -46.85 3.81
N LEU A 70 37.89 -45.59 4.27
CA LEU A 70 37.68 -44.42 3.39
C LEU A 70 38.71 -44.31 2.24
N PRO A 71 40.03 -44.51 2.47
CA PRO A 71 41.01 -44.58 1.39
C PRO A 71 40.75 -45.70 0.37
N GLU A 72 40.36 -46.90 0.84
CA GLU A 72 40.04 -48.01 -0.06
C GLU A 72 38.81 -47.73 -0.92
N MET A 73 37.76 -47.15 -0.34
CA MET A 73 36.57 -46.70 -1.07
C MET A 73 36.92 -45.64 -2.12
N LYS A 74 37.72 -44.63 -1.77
CA LYS A 74 38.21 -43.59 -2.70
C LYS A 74 38.96 -44.21 -3.89
N LYS A 75 39.84 -45.19 -3.61
CA LYS A 75 40.60 -45.91 -4.64
C LYS A 75 39.69 -46.75 -5.54
N ALA A 76 38.69 -47.44 -4.97
CA ALA A 76 37.75 -48.25 -5.73
C ALA A 76 36.80 -47.39 -6.59
N ALA A 77 36.31 -46.27 -6.06
CA ALA A 77 35.42 -45.34 -6.78
C ALA A 77 36.09 -44.70 -8.01
N THR A 78 37.42 -44.57 -8.00
CA THR A 78 38.20 -43.98 -9.10
C THR A 78 38.90 -45.02 -9.99
N ASP A 79 38.60 -46.31 -9.81
CA ASP A 79 39.23 -47.38 -10.58
C ASP A 79 38.83 -47.32 -12.06
N LYS A 80 39.82 -47.03 -12.92
CA LYS A 80 39.65 -46.91 -14.37
C LYS A 80 39.41 -48.26 -15.07
N LYS A 81 39.77 -49.39 -14.45
CA LYS A 81 39.78 -50.71 -15.09
C LYS A 81 38.52 -51.53 -14.84
N SER A 82 37.88 -51.39 -13.68
CA SER A 82 36.71 -52.20 -13.29
C SER A 82 35.48 -51.36 -13.00
N GLY A 83 34.40 -51.56 -13.77
CA GLY A 83 33.09 -50.96 -13.49
C GLY A 83 32.42 -51.53 -12.25
N ALA A 84 32.54 -52.85 -12.03
CA ALA A 84 31.98 -53.54 -10.87
C ALA A 84 32.59 -53.05 -9.55
N ARG A 85 33.89 -52.71 -9.53
CA ARG A 85 34.52 -52.10 -8.34
C ARG A 85 34.02 -50.70 -8.06
N ARG A 86 33.77 -49.88 -9.10
CA ARG A 86 33.18 -48.55 -8.93
C ARG A 86 31.74 -48.62 -8.42
N GLU A 87 30.96 -49.57 -8.94
CA GLU A 87 29.60 -49.85 -8.45
C GLU A 87 29.62 -50.29 -6.98
N SER A 88 30.45 -51.28 -6.62
CA SER A 88 30.62 -51.76 -5.25
C SER A 88 31.04 -50.64 -4.30
N ALA A 89 31.87 -49.70 -4.76
CA ALA A 89 32.25 -48.52 -4.00
C ALA A 89 31.07 -47.57 -3.74
N MET A 90 30.10 -47.44 -4.65
CA MET A 90 28.89 -46.64 -4.41
C MET A 90 27.90 -47.37 -3.49
N LEU A 91 27.77 -48.70 -3.62
CA LEU A 91 26.91 -49.51 -2.75
C LEU A 91 27.35 -49.48 -1.29
N ILE A 92 28.66 -49.59 -1.01
CA ILE A 92 29.19 -49.44 0.35
C ILE A 92 29.01 -48.02 0.88
N ILE A 93 29.17 -46.97 0.04
CA ILE A 93 28.87 -45.59 0.43
C ILE A 93 27.39 -45.46 0.84
N GLY A 94 26.48 -45.98 0.03
CA GLY A 94 25.04 -45.92 0.32
C GLY A 94 24.65 -46.68 1.59
N ALA A 95 25.18 -47.88 1.80
CA ALA A 95 24.95 -48.65 3.02
C ALA A 95 25.46 -47.91 4.29
N LEU A 96 26.62 -47.24 4.19
CA LEU A 96 27.14 -46.39 5.26
C LEU A 96 26.21 -45.20 5.51
N PHE A 97 25.81 -44.47 4.47
CA PHE A 97 24.92 -43.31 4.58
C PHE A 97 23.54 -43.66 5.14
N GLU A 98 23.02 -44.86 4.88
CA GLU A 98 21.70 -45.29 5.35
C GLU A 98 21.67 -45.63 6.85
N ARG A 99 22.76 -46.21 7.40
CA ARG A 99 22.76 -46.78 8.76
C ARG A 99 23.58 -45.99 9.77
N PHE A 100 24.73 -45.43 9.38
CA PHE A 100 25.61 -44.75 10.33
C PHE A 100 25.01 -43.49 10.97
N PRO A 101 24.38 -42.56 10.22
CA PRO A 101 23.86 -41.32 10.82
C PRO A 101 22.78 -41.55 11.89
N ARG A 102 22.02 -42.65 11.80
CA ARG A 102 20.96 -43.01 12.76
C ARG A 102 21.51 -43.44 14.11
N GLU A 103 22.58 -44.23 14.11
CA GLU A 103 23.14 -44.84 15.32
C GLU A 103 24.32 -44.02 15.89
N HIS A 104 25.11 -43.39 15.00
CA HIS A 104 26.28 -42.57 15.31
C HIS A 104 26.24 -41.25 14.52
N PRO A 105 25.50 -40.23 14.99
CA PRO A 105 25.27 -38.97 14.25
C PRO A 105 26.55 -38.20 13.87
N LEU A 106 27.63 -38.35 14.63
CA LEU A 106 28.94 -37.75 14.31
C LEU A 106 29.50 -38.21 12.96
N SER A 107 29.08 -39.37 12.46
CA SER A 107 29.46 -39.86 11.14
C SER A 107 29.12 -38.89 10.01
N GLU A 108 28.12 -38.01 10.18
CA GLU A 108 27.77 -36.93 9.27
C GLU A 108 28.99 -36.03 8.95
N VAL A 109 29.80 -35.71 9.96
CA VAL A 109 31.01 -34.88 9.83
C VAL A 109 32.06 -35.58 8.96
N VAL A 110 32.21 -36.90 9.11
CA VAL A 110 33.12 -37.70 8.28
C VAL A 110 32.65 -37.76 6.83
N PHE A 111 31.35 -37.90 6.63
CA PHE A 111 30.74 -38.05 5.31
C PHE A 111 30.66 -36.76 4.50
N LEU A 112 30.46 -35.61 5.16
CA LEU A 112 30.23 -34.32 4.52
C LEU A 112 31.44 -33.38 4.60
N LEU A 113 32.20 -33.37 5.69
CA LEU A 113 33.21 -32.34 5.96
C LEU A 113 34.66 -32.83 5.82
N GLN A 114 34.97 -34.08 6.21
CA GLN A 114 36.35 -34.59 6.18
C GLN A 114 36.88 -34.81 4.75
N ASP A 115 38.04 -34.21 4.41
CA ASP A 115 38.69 -34.27 3.08
C ASP A 115 37.77 -33.91 1.89
N GLY A 116 36.87 -32.95 2.08
CA GLY A 116 35.88 -32.57 1.08
C GLY A 116 34.71 -33.55 0.94
N GLY A 117 34.52 -34.45 1.90
CA GLY A 117 33.34 -35.31 2.01
C GLY A 117 33.32 -36.51 1.05
N VAL A 118 32.83 -37.65 1.55
CA VAL A 118 32.55 -38.86 0.75
C VAL A 118 31.43 -38.60 -0.27
N LEU A 119 30.51 -37.67 0.03
CA LEU A 119 29.43 -37.25 -0.87
C LEU A 119 29.94 -36.80 -2.25
N ASN A 120 31.08 -36.12 -2.32
CA ASN A 120 31.65 -35.67 -3.59
C ASN A 120 31.96 -36.82 -4.55
N LEU A 121 32.32 -38.00 -4.02
CA LEU A 121 32.57 -39.19 -4.85
C LEU A 121 31.28 -39.71 -5.47
N ALA A 122 30.17 -39.70 -4.73
CA ALA A 122 28.86 -40.10 -5.23
C ALA A 122 28.36 -39.11 -6.30
N LEU A 123 28.52 -37.81 -6.07
CA LEU A 123 28.19 -36.77 -7.07
C LEU A 123 29.04 -36.92 -8.35
N ASP A 124 30.34 -37.18 -8.22
CA ASP A 124 31.22 -37.39 -9.38
C ASP A 124 30.92 -38.70 -10.14
N ALA A 125 30.35 -39.70 -9.45
CA ALA A 125 29.93 -40.98 -10.01
C ALA A 125 28.62 -40.91 -10.80
N LEU A 126 27.79 -39.87 -10.60
CA LEU A 126 26.63 -39.60 -11.47
C LEU A 126 27.03 -39.39 -12.95
N ALA A 127 28.27 -39.03 -13.21
CA ALA A 127 28.82 -38.88 -14.54
C ALA A 127 29.55 -40.13 -15.06
N ASP A 128 29.48 -41.27 -14.38
CA ASP A 128 30.06 -42.52 -14.86
C ASP A 128 29.39 -42.98 -16.17
N LYS A 129 30.14 -43.74 -16.99
CA LYS A 129 29.61 -44.29 -18.24
C LYS A 129 28.67 -45.47 -17.98
N GLY A 130 28.91 -46.27 -16.94
CA GLY A 130 28.08 -47.42 -16.58
C GLY A 130 26.78 -47.00 -15.90
N ALA A 131 25.64 -47.51 -16.39
CA ALA A 131 24.33 -47.21 -15.81
C ALA A 131 24.23 -47.69 -14.35
N VAL A 132 24.68 -48.92 -14.08
CA VAL A 132 24.62 -49.52 -12.73
C VAL A 132 25.41 -48.71 -11.69
N VAL A 133 26.54 -48.11 -12.10
CA VAL A 133 27.33 -47.23 -11.21
C VAL A 133 26.58 -45.94 -10.91
N ARG A 134 25.88 -45.35 -11.90
CA ARG A 134 25.07 -44.14 -11.71
C ARG A 134 23.87 -44.42 -10.80
N ASP A 135 23.21 -45.56 -10.98
CA ASP A 135 22.06 -45.95 -10.16
C ASP A 135 22.50 -46.20 -8.70
N ALA A 136 23.64 -46.86 -8.49
CA ALA A 136 24.23 -47.03 -7.16
C ALA A 136 24.65 -45.69 -6.52
N ALA A 137 25.18 -44.75 -7.31
CA ALA A 137 25.52 -43.41 -6.82
C ALA A 137 24.27 -42.61 -6.43
N GLN A 138 23.19 -42.72 -7.21
CA GLN A 138 21.90 -42.08 -6.88
C GLN A 138 21.30 -42.67 -5.59
N TYR A 139 21.33 -44.00 -5.43
CA TYR A 139 20.95 -44.66 -4.18
C TYR A 139 21.72 -44.10 -2.98
N ALA A 140 23.04 -43.96 -3.09
CA ALA A 140 23.85 -43.41 -2.02
C ALA A 140 23.43 -41.97 -1.66
N ILE A 141 23.24 -41.11 -2.67
CA ILE A 141 22.83 -39.72 -2.46
C ILE A 141 21.47 -39.63 -1.77
N ASP A 142 20.49 -40.42 -2.21
CA ASP A 142 19.15 -40.43 -1.61
C ASP A 142 19.19 -40.99 -0.18
N ALA A 143 19.94 -42.07 0.07
CA ALA A 143 20.10 -42.65 1.40
C ALA A 143 20.68 -41.64 2.41
N LEU A 144 21.66 -40.83 2.00
CA LEU A 144 22.21 -39.78 2.84
C LEU A 144 21.15 -38.72 3.14
N PHE A 145 20.48 -38.20 2.11
CA PHE A 145 19.49 -37.13 2.25
C PHE A 145 18.34 -37.53 3.19
N ASP A 146 17.86 -38.77 3.08
CA ASP A 146 16.72 -39.26 3.87
C ASP A 146 17.10 -39.53 5.34
N CYS A 147 18.39 -39.69 5.65
CA CYS A 147 18.86 -39.92 7.02
C CYS A 147 19.30 -38.66 7.76
N LEU A 148 19.57 -37.54 7.05
CA LEU A 148 20.00 -36.29 7.66
C LEU A 148 18.84 -35.56 8.35
N LYS A 149 19.11 -35.03 9.55
CA LYS A 149 18.20 -34.15 10.30
C LYS A 149 18.15 -32.75 9.68
N PRO A 150 17.09 -31.96 9.90
CA PRO A 150 16.96 -30.59 9.39
C PRO A 150 18.19 -29.70 9.66
N GLU A 151 18.78 -29.80 10.85
CA GLU A 151 19.96 -29.04 11.26
C GLU A 151 21.19 -29.47 10.46
N SER A 152 21.36 -30.78 10.27
CA SER A 152 22.46 -31.36 9.50
C SER A 152 22.38 -31.01 8.02
N LEU A 153 21.16 -30.93 7.48
CA LEU A 153 20.93 -30.48 6.11
C LEU A 153 21.44 -29.04 5.91
N VAL A 154 21.20 -28.14 6.86
CA VAL A 154 21.64 -26.74 6.74
C VAL A 154 23.11 -26.56 7.08
N ASN A 155 23.58 -27.14 8.19
CA ASN A 155 24.91 -26.86 8.73
C ASN A 155 26.03 -27.70 8.11
N ALA A 156 25.73 -28.84 7.48
CA ALA A 156 26.73 -29.67 6.81
C ALA A 156 26.46 -29.87 5.31
N LEU A 157 25.23 -30.20 4.91
CA LEU A 157 24.96 -30.52 3.50
C LEU A 157 25.06 -29.25 2.61
N ILE A 158 24.45 -28.13 2.98
CA ILE A 158 24.54 -26.88 2.20
C ILE A 158 26.00 -26.42 1.99
N PRO A 159 26.86 -26.32 3.03
CA PRO A 159 28.27 -25.98 2.84
C PRO A 159 29.01 -26.97 1.93
N SER A 160 28.76 -28.28 2.09
CA SER A 160 29.36 -29.32 1.24
C SER A 160 28.95 -29.16 -0.23
N LEU A 161 27.66 -28.92 -0.51
CA LEU A 161 27.14 -28.71 -1.86
C LEU A 161 27.68 -27.41 -2.46
N SER A 162 27.76 -26.34 -1.66
CA SER A 162 28.31 -25.04 -2.08
C SER A 162 29.79 -25.16 -2.44
N ALA A 163 30.58 -25.91 -1.65
CA ALA A 163 31.97 -26.20 -1.97
C ALA A 163 32.11 -27.05 -3.25
N TYR A 164 31.20 -27.98 -3.50
CA TYR A 164 31.19 -28.78 -4.73
C TYR A 164 30.85 -27.95 -5.96
N LEU A 165 29.82 -27.10 -5.89
CA LEU A 165 29.36 -26.24 -6.99
C LEU A 165 30.39 -25.15 -7.36
N ASN A 166 31.24 -24.73 -6.42
CA ASN A 166 32.34 -23.79 -6.67
C ASN A 166 33.57 -24.42 -7.34
N LYS A 167 33.61 -25.74 -7.59
CA LYS A 167 34.74 -26.39 -8.25
C LYS A 167 34.85 -25.98 -9.71
N SER A 168 36.01 -25.48 -10.12
CA SER A 168 36.28 -25.11 -11.52
C SER A 168 36.33 -26.28 -12.51
N SER A 169 36.50 -27.51 -12.03
CA SER A 169 36.64 -28.74 -12.84
C SER A 169 35.58 -29.81 -12.54
N GLY A 170 34.41 -29.42 -12.03
CA GLY A 170 33.32 -30.35 -11.73
C GLY A 170 32.67 -30.93 -12.99
N LYS A 171 32.07 -32.12 -12.87
CA LYS A 171 31.31 -32.74 -13.97
C LYS A 171 29.88 -32.21 -13.95
N TRP A 172 29.34 -31.84 -15.10
CA TRP A 172 28.02 -31.19 -15.20
C TRP A 172 26.88 -32.05 -14.62
N GLN A 173 26.94 -33.38 -14.70
CA GLN A 173 25.94 -34.27 -14.08
C GLN A 173 25.98 -34.18 -12.55
N GLY A 174 27.16 -34.04 -11.96
CA GLY A 174 27.32 -33.83 -10.53
C GLY A 174 26.75 -32.47 -10.10
N PHE A 175 26.93 -31.42 -10.91
CA PHE A 175 26.30 -30.12 -10.65
C PHE A 175 24.77 -30.20 -10.71
N VAL A 176 24.22 -30.91 -11.70
CA VAL A 176 22.77 -31.19 -11.77
C VAL A 176 22.30 -31.90 -10.49
N GLY A 177 23.03 -32.93 -10.03
CA GLY A 177 22.72 -33.64 -8.79
C GLY A 177 22.79 -32.75 -7.54
N ALA A 178 23.80 -31.89 -7.44
CA ALA A 178 23.95 -30.95 -6.33
C ALA A 178 22.82 -29.90 -6.28
N TYR A 179 22.45 -29.33 -7.44
CA TYR A 179 21.29 -28.43 -7.53
C TYR A 179 19.97 -29.16 -7.22
N ALA A 180 19.80 -30.39 -7.67
CA ALA A 180 18.62 -31.20 -7.35
C ALA A 180 18.47 -31.49 -5.84
N LEU A 181 19.58 -31.66 -5.12
CA LEU A 181 19.56 -31.77 -3.66
C LEU A 181 19.11 -30.46 -3.00
N LEU A 182 19.62 -29.32 -3.44
CA LEU A 182 19.17 -28.00 -2.95
C LEU A 182 17.68 -27.77 -3.24
N GLU A 183 17.18 -28.18 -4.41
CA GLU A 183 15.75 -28.16 -4.75
C GLU A 183 14.95 -29.07 -3.79
N LYS A 184 15.38 -30.32 -3.59
CA LYS A 184 14.72 -31.29 -2.69
C LYS A 184 14.66 -30.76 -1.26
N MET A 185 15.72 -30.08 -0.78
CA MET A 185 15.74 -29.41 0.52
C MET A 185 14.70 -28.29 0.60
N ALA A 186 14.66 -27.41 -0.39
CA ALA A 186 13.73 -26.28 -0.40
C ALA A 186 12.28 -26.74 -0.46
N VAL A 187 11.96 -27.77 -1.25
CA VAL A 187 10.62 -28.36 -1.32
C VAL A 187 10.24 -29.03 0.01
N LYS A 188 11.17 -29.73 0.67
CA LYS A 188 10.94 -30.34 1.98
C LYS A 188 10.62 -29.31 3.06
N ALA A 189 11.10 -28.07 2.91
CA ALA A 189 10.88 -26.96 3.82
C ALA A 189 9.55 -26.20 3.59
N GLN A 190 8.74 -26.56 2.58
CA GLN A 190 7.46 -25.90 2.32
C GLN A 190 6.37 -26.37 3.30
N ILE A 191 5.53 -25.42 3.76
CA ILE A 191 4.39 -25.68 4.66
C ILE A 191 3.44 -26.70 4.03
N GLY A 192 3.02 -27.70 4.80
CA GLY A 192 2.07 -28.73 4.36
C GLY A 192 0.94 -28.96 5.37
N THR A 193 0.19 -30.04 5.15
CA THR A 193 -0.89 -30.50 6.05
C THR A 193 -0.42 -31.66 6.94
N GLY A 194 0.85 -31.64 7.35
CA GLY A 194 1.45 -32.71 8.16
C GLY A 194 0.96 -32.71 9.61
N SER A 195 1.48 -33.64 10.41
CA SER A 195 1.31 -33.59 11.86
C SER A 195 1.98 -32.35 12.46
N MET A 196 1.54 -31.91 13.65
CA MET A 196 2.06 -30.70 14.32
C MET A 196 3.58 -30.72 14.53
N GLU A 197 4.16 -31.91 14.77
CA GLU A 197 5.60 -32.08 14.91
C GLU A 197 6.32 -32.01 13.56
N GLU A 198 5.75 -32.58 12.49
CA GLU A 198 6.34 -32.48 11.15
C GLU A 198 6.34 -31.05 10.62
N GLU A 199 5.26 -30.30 10.82
CA GLU A 199 5.22 -28.88 10.43
C GLU A 199 6.24 -28.05 11.21
N ARG A 200 6.44 -28.33 12.51
CA ARG A 200 7.48 -27.67 13.32
C ARG A 200 8.90 -27.92 12.78
N GLN A 201 9.18 -29.13 12.30
CA GLN A 201 10.48 -29.47 11.69
C GLN A 201 10.67 -28.81 10.32
N LYS A 202 9.60 -28.66 9.53
CA LYS A 202 9.65 -27.95 8.25
C LYS A 202 9.84 -26.45 8.43
N ASP A 203 9.15 -25.84 9.38
CA ASP A 203 9.31 -24.41 9.71
C ASP A 203 10.74 -24.10 10.17
N LEU A 204 11.34 -25.00 10.94
CA LEU A 204 12.75 -24.89 11.29
C LEU A 204 13.64 -24.92 10.04
N LEU A 205 13.48 -25.94 9.20
CA LEU A 205 14.29 -26.09 7.99
C LEU A 205 14.14 -24.85 7.10
N ARG A 206 12.92 -24.32 6.97
CA ARG A 206 12.61 -23.10 6.23
C ARG A 206 13.33 -21.89 6.82
N SER A 207 13.24 -21.69 8.13
CA SER A 207 13.88 -20.55 8.81
C SER A 207 15.40 -20.60 8.68
N ALA A 208 15.99 -21.77 8.95
CA ALA A 208 17.44 -21.97 8.89
C ALA A 208 17.98 -21.85 7.46
N MET A 209 17.34 -22.49 6.48
CA MET A 209 17.71 -22.40 5.07
C MET A 209 17.47 -20.99 4.52
N GLY A 210 16.43 -20.30 4.98
CA GLY A 210 16.14 -18.90 4.69
C GLY A 210 17.34 -18.00 4.98
N LYS A 211 18.03 -18.17 6.11
CA LYS A 211 19.22 -17.39 6.48
C LYS A 211 20.41 -17.62 5.54
N THR A 212 20.54 -18.84 5.00
CA THR A 212 21.62 -19.20 4.05
C THR A 212 21.37 -18.71 2.62
N LEU A 213 20.15 -18.24 2.30
CA LEU A 213 19.81 -17.75 0.96
C LEU A 213 20.72 -16.63 0.46
N LYS A 214 21.30 -15.83 1.37
CA LYS A 214 22.25 -14.77 1.02
C LYS A 214 23.47 -15.28 0.24
N GLU A 215 23.90 -16.51 0.53
CA GLU A 215 25.04 -17.18 -0.11
C GLU A 215 24.58 -18.07 -1.25
N LEU A 216 23.41 -18.71 -1.12
CA LEU A 216 22.87 -19.62 -2.13
C LEU A 216 22.34 -18.91 -3.37
N ILE A 217 21.68 -17.75 -3.25
CA ILE A 217 21.09 -17.05 -4.39
C ILE A 217 22.16 -16.71 -5.44
N PRO A 218 23.29 -16.04 -5.11
CA PRO A 218 24.35 -15.78 -6.08
C PRO A 218 24.96 -17.06 -6.68
N LEU A 219 25.09 -18.12 -5.88
CA LEU A 219 25.63 -19.40 -6.33
C LEU A 219 24.72 -20.05 -7.39
N VAL A 220 23.40 -20.08 -7.14
CA VAL A 220 22.42 -20.66 -8.08
C VAL A 220 22.23 -19.75 -9.30
N GLU A 221 22.26 -18.43 -9.14
CA GLU A 221 22.22 -17.47 -10.26
C GLU A 221 23.38 -17.72 -11.24
N SER A 222 24.60 -17.98 -10.74
CA SER A 222 25.73 -18.37 -11.59
C SER A 222 25.45 -19.65 -12.39
N GLY A 223 24.76 -20.62 -11.79
CA GLY A 223 24.36 -21.86 -12.46
C GLY A 223 23.30 -21.66 -13.56
N MET A 224 22.41 -20.67 -13.41
CA MET A 224 21.40 -20.33 -14.42
C MET A 224 22.03 -19.84 -15.74
N HIS A 225 23.27 -19.35 -15.69
CA HIS A 225 24.04 -18.87 -16.84
C HIS A 225 25.09 -19.88 -17.33
N ASP A 226 25.03 -21.14 -16.89
CA ASP A 226 25.92 -22.19 -17.37
C ASP A 226 25.71 -22.47 -18.87
N LEU A 227 26.80 -22.74 -19.60
CA LEU A 227 26.76 -23.06 -21.03
C LEU A 227 26.03 -24.39 -21.30
N LYS A 228 25.93 -25.27 -20.31
CA LYS A 228 25.23 -26.55 -20.39
C LYS A 228 23.75 -26.36 -20.00
N ASN A 229 22.87 -26.45 -20.99
CA ASN A 229 21.42 -26.27 -20.83
C ASN A 229 20.79 -27.10 -19.69
N GLU A 230 21.28 -28.31 -19.45
CA GLU A 230 20.77 -29.18 -18.37
C GLU A 230 21.10 -28.62 -16.98
N VAL A 231 22.29 -28.03 -16.80
CA VAL A 231 22.69 -27.37 -15.56
C VAL A 231 21.87 -26.10 -15.38
N ALA A 232 21.77 -25.26 -16.41
CA ALA A 232 21.00 -24.03 -16.37
C ALA A 232 19.51 -24.27 -16.03
N LYS A 233 18.87 -25.27 -16.65
CA LYS A 233 17.48 -25.64 -16.34
C LYS A 233 17.30 -26.12 -14.91
N GLN A 234 18.24 -26.91 -14.38
CA GLN A 234 18.16 -27.41 -13.02
C GLN A 234 18.40 -26.28 -11.99
N ALA A 235 19.35 -25.38 -12.27
CA ALA A 235 19.60 -24.20 -11.46
C ALA A 235 18.38 -23.26 -11.42
N SER A 236 17.71 -23.01 -12.56
CA SER A 236 16.47 -22.22 -12.60
C SER A 236 15.34 -22.83 -11.75
N LYS A 237 15.15 -24.15 -11.79
CA LYS A 237 14.19 -24.84 -10.92
C LYS A 237 14.55 -24.69 -9.44
N THR A 238 15.83 -24.85 -9.13
CA THR A 238 16.37 -24.69 -7.78
C THR A 238 16.13 -23.26 -7.28
N MET A 239 16.37 -22.24 -8.11
CA MET A 239 16.10 -20.83 -7.78
C MET A 239 14.63 -20.61 -7.44
N ILE A 240 13.70 -21.15 -8.23
CA ILE A 240 12.26 -21.05 -7.95
C ILE A 240 11.96 -21.66 -6.58
N ALA A 241 12.44 -22.87 -6.30
CA ALA A 241 12.21 -23.52 -5.01
C ALA A 241 12.82 -22.71 -3.84
N LEU A 242 14.06 -22.21 -3.97
CA LEU A 242 14.71 -21.38 -2.95
C LEU A 242 13.93 -20.10 -2.65
N THR A 243 13.42 -19.44 -3.69
CA THR A 243 12.64 -18.20 -3.50
C THR A 243 11.29 -18.42 -2.83
N THR A 244 10.73 -19.64 -2.82
CA THR A 244 9.53 -19.94 -2.01
C THR A 244 9.79 -19.89 -0.50
N LEU A 245 11.06 -19.98 -0.09
CA LEU A 245 11.47 -19.85 1.31
C LEU A 245 11.58 -18.38 1.76
N LEU A 246 11.55 -17.42 0.82
CA LEU A 246 11.60 -15.99 1.15
C LEU A 246 10.33 -15.60 1.89
N ASP A 247 10.49 -15.20 3.13
CA ASP A 247 9.41 -14.70 3.98
C ASP A 247 9.29 -13.18 3.82
N ASN A 248 8.66 -12.76 2.73
CA ASN A 248 8.40 -11.35 2.46
C ASN A 248 7.22 -11.18 1.48
N ASP A 249 6.07 -10.82 2.04
CA ASP A 249 4.83 -10.64 1.27
C ASP A 249 4.89 -9.49 0.25
N ASP A 250 5.78 -8.51 0.45
CA ASP A 250 5.91 -7.39 -0.47
C ASP A 250 6.54 -7.84 -1.80
N VAL A 251 7.53 -8.73 -1.72
CA VAL A 251 8.30 -9.22 -2.87
C VAL A 251 7.68 -10.48 -3.47
N ALA A 252 6.98 -11.30 -2.67
CA ALA A 252 6.42 -12.59 -3.10
C ALA A 252 5.63 -12.53 -4.44
N PRO A 253 4.73 -11.55 -4.67
CA PRO A 253 3.99 -11.46 -5.94
C PRO A 253 4.87 -11.14 -7.15
N ARG A 254 6.10 -10.65 -6.92
CA ARG A 254 7.04 -10.21 -7.96
C ARG A 254 8.13 -11.24 -8.24
N ILE A 255 8.35 -12.21 -7.35
CA ILE A 255 9.38 -13.26 -7.47
C ILE A 255 9.43 -13.89 -8.88
N PRO A 256 8.32 -14.33 -9.51
CA PRO A 256 8.38 -14.95 -10.84
C PRO A 256 8.96 -14.01 -11.91
N LEU A 257 8.66 -12.72 -11.82
CA LEU A 257 9.19 -11.71 -12.73
C LEU A 257 10.67 -11.43 -12.47
N LEU A 258 11.10 -11.43 -11.20
CA LEU A 258 12.50 -11.24 -10.82
C LEU A 258 13.37 -12.39 -11.31
N ILE A 259 12.93 -13.65 -11.12
CA ILE A 259 13.65 -14.84 -11.60
C ILE A 259 13.75 -14.83 -13.12
N LYS A 260 12.66 -14.52 -13.83
CA LYS A 260 12.68 -14.39 -15.30
C LYS A 260 13.68 -13.33 -15.78
N THR A 261 13.84 -12.25 -15.00
CA THR A 261 14.81 -11.19 -15.28
C THR A 261 16.25 -11.63 -15.01
N MET A 262 16.47 -12.50 -14.02
CA MET A 262 17.76 -13.15 -13.78
C MET A 262 18.11 -14.11 -14.91
N GLU A 263 17.17 -14.98 -15.32
CA GLU A 263 17.37 -15.94 -16.42
C GLU A 263 17.66 -15.25 -17.76
N GLN A 264 16.96 -14.16 -18.05
CA GLN A 264 17.08 -13.39 -19.29
C GLN A 264 17.36 -11.91 -18.99
N PRO A 265 18.63 -11.54 -18.79
CA PRO A 265 19.03 -10.17 -18.49
C PRO A 265 18.96 -9.29 -19.75
N SER A 266 17.77 -8.79 -20.08
CA SER A 266 17.53 -7.81 -21.14
C SER A 266 17.15 -6.45 -20.55
N GLU A 267 17.32 -5.37 -21.31
CA GLU A 267 16.92 -4.04 -20.87
C GLU A 267 15.40 -3.97 -20.58
N GLN A 268 14.58 -4.64 -21.40
CA GLN A 268 13.13 -4.62 -21.25
C GLN A 268 12.64 -5.42 -20.04
N THR A 269 13.22 -6.60 -19.78
CA THR A 269 12.89 -7.40 -18.58
C THR A 269 13.30 -6.66 -17.31
N LEU A 270 14.48 -6.03 -17.30
CA LEU A 270 14.94 -5.20 -16.19
C LEU A 270 14.02 -3.99 -15.93
N GLN A 271 13.61 -3.26 -16.98
CA GLN A 271 12.68 -2.15 -16.83
C GLN A 271 11.33 -2.58 -16.24
N ASN A 272 10.80 -3.71 -16.69
CA ASN A 272 9.54 -4.26 -16.17
C ASN A 272 9.66 -4.68 -14.71
N ALA A 273 10.77 -5.32 -14.33
CA ALA A 273 11.05 -5.70 -12.95
C ALA A 273 11.16 -4.47 -12.04
N ILE A 274 11.95 -3.46 -12.42
CA ILE A 274 12.10 -2.22 -11.65
C ILE A 274 10.77 -1.46 -11.55
N HIS A 275 9.99 -1.41 -12.64
CA HIS A 275 8.66 -0.80 -12.60
C HIS A 275 7.75 -1.50 -11.57
N ALA A 276 7.69 -2.83 -11.62
CA ALA A 276 6.89 -3.62 -10.70
C ALA A 276 7.36 -3.45 -9.24
N LEU A 277 8.67 -3.40 -8.99
CA LEU A 277 9.24 -3.13 -7.67
C LEU A 277 8.96 -1.71 -7.17
N SER A 278 8.94 -0.70 -8.04
CA SER A 278 8.61 0.67 -7.63
C SER A 278 7.13 0.84 -7.27
N GLN A 279 6.27 -0.02 -7.81
CA GLN A 279 4.85 -0.10 -7.44
C GLN A 279 4.63 -0.98 -6.21
N THR A 280 5.61 -1.79 -5.82
CA THR A 280 5.56 -2.55 -4.58
C THR A 280 5.74 -1.60 -3.42
N THR A 281 4.91 -1.81 -2.40
CA THR A 281 5.10 -1.12 -1.14
C THR A 281 5.90 -2.00 -0.22
N PHE A 282 7.09 -1.55 0.15
CA PHE A 282 7.89 -2.27 1.13
C PHE A 282 7.41 -1.90 2.55
N VAL A 283 7.06 -2.91 3.31
CA VAL A 283 6.41 -2.86 4.62
C VAL A 283 7.11 -3.79 5.58
N ALA A 284 7.34 -5.02 5.12
CA ALA A 284 8.03 -6.05 5.85
C ALA A 284 9.50 -5.66 6.04
N ILE A 285 10.09 -6.16 7.12
CA ILE A 285 11.52 -5.98 7.37
C ILE A 285 12.26 -6.58 6.18
N VAL A 286 13.16 -5.79 5.61
CA VAL A 286 13.97 -6.25 4.49
C VAL A 286 15.15 -7.02 5.08
N THR A 287 15.03 -8.35 5.08
CA THR A 287 16.05 -9.27 5.58
C THR A 287 17.15 -9.52 4.55
N SER A 288 18.29 -10.06 5.00
CA SER A 288 19.42 -10.42 4.13
C SER A 288 19.05 -11.22 2.86
N PRO A 289 18.15 -12.23 2.90
CA PRO A 289 17.73 -12.99 1.71
C PRO A 289 17.04 -12.14 0.64
N VAL A 290 16.19 -11.20 1.06
CA VAL A 290 15.49 -10.29 0.14
C VAL A 290 16.50 -9.33 -0.51
N LEU A 291 17.45 -8.82 0.27
CA LEU A 291 18.55 -8.00 -0.26
C LEU A 291 19.42 -8.77 -1.25
N ALA A 292 19.71 -10.04 -0.98
CA ALA A 292 20.49 -10.88 -1.89
C ALA A 292 19.79 -11.08 -3.24
N LEU A 293 18.46 -11.18 -3.26
CA LEU A 293 17.67 -11.26 -4.49
C LEU A 293 17.62 -9.93 -5.25
N LEU A 294 17.41 -8.82 -4.55
CA LEU A 294 17.15 -7.51 -5.20
C LEU A 294 18.43 -6.76 -5.58
N THR A 295 19.51 -6.89 -4.80
CA THR A 295 20.76 -6.11 -4.99
C THR A 295 21.36 -6.28 -6.39
N PRO A 296 21.49 -7.50 -6.96
CA PRO A 296 22.06 -7.67 -8.30
C PRO A 296 21.25 -6.96 -9.40
N LEU A 297 19.92 -6.95 -9.28
CA LEU A 297 19.02 -6.29 -10.24
C LEU A 297 19.13 -4.77 -10.16
N LEU A 298 19.15 -4.23 -8.93
CA LEU A 298 19.30 -2.80 -8.68
C LEU A 298 20.67 -2.30 -9.14
N GLU A 299 21.74 -3.03 -8.84
CA GLU A 299 23.10 -2.73 -9.29
C GLU A 299 23.20 -2.67 -10.81
N ARG A 300 22.62 -3.67 -11.50
CA ARG A 300 22.58 -3.70 -12.97
C ARG A 300 21.88 -2.48 -13.55
N SER A 301 20.75 -2.06 -12.96
CA SER A 301 20.02 -0.86 -13.39
C SER A 301 20.77 0.44 -13.09
N LEU A 302 21.43 0.55 -11.93
CA LEU A 302 22.17 1.75 -11.54
C LEU A 302 23.43 1.95 -12.37
N ASN A 303 24.12 0.86 -12.73
CA ASN A 303 25.43 0.96 -13.40
C ASN A 303 25.30 1.05 -14.92
N ALA A 304 24.29 0.43 -15.54
CA ALA A 304 24.12 0.43 -16.99
C ALA A 304 23.88 1.84 -17.55
N PRO A 305 24.69 2.30 -18.54
CA PRO A 305 24.60 3.65 -19.10
C PRO A 305 23.40 3.85 -20.04
N THR A 306 22.82 2.78 -20.57
CA THR A 306 21.65 2.80 -21.47
C THR A 306 20.32 2.90 -20.71
N THR A 307 20.33 2.84 -19.38
CA THR A 307 19.11 2.87 -18.56
C THR A 307 18.35 4.20 -18.73
N PRO A 308 17.05 4.17 -19.09
CA PRO A 308 16.23 5.38 -19.19
C PRO A 308 16.16 6.15 -17.86
N GLN A 309 16.04 7.48 -17.93
CA GLN A 309 15.99 8.34 -16.74
C GLN A 309 14.83 7.98 -15.79
N GLU A 310 13.67 7.60 -16.34
CA GLU A 310 12.52 7.15 -15.55
C GLU A 310 12.81 5.84 -14.79
N THR A 311 13.56 4.91 -15.41
CA THR A 311 13.99 3.68 -14.76
C THR A 311 15.00 3.98 -13.66
N LEU A 312 15.99 4.87 -13.91
CA LEU A 312 16.92 5.31 -12.87
C LEU A 312 16.20 5.97 -11.69
N ARG A 313 15.22 6.84 -11.95
CA ARG A 313 14.36 7.46 -10.93
C ARG A 313 13.74 6.39 -10.03
N ARG A 314 13.07 5.40 -10.65
CA ARG A 314 12.42 4.29 -9.93
C ARG A 314 13.41 3.44 -9.15
N THR A 315 14.56 3.10 -9.74
CA THR A 315 15.60 2.33 -9.06
C THR A 315 16.11 3.04 -7.81
N VAL A 316 16.36 4.35 -7.90
CA VAL A 316 16.79 5.15 -6.74
C VAL A 316 15.71 5.20 -5.66
N VAL A 317 14.43 5.37 -6.02
CA VAL A 317 13.30 5.32 -5.07
C VAL A 317 13.20 3.96 -4.38
N VAL A 318 13.35 2.87 -5.13
CA VAL A 318 13.34 1.51 -4.56
C VAL A 318 14.51 1.32 -3.60
N VAL A 319 15.73 1.76 -3.96
CA VAL A 319 16.90 1.69 -3.08
C VAL A 319 16.68 2.50 -1.80
N GLU A 320 16.16 3.72 -1.90
CA GLU A 320 15.84 4.57 -0.75
C GLU A 320 14.85 3.87 0.19
N ASN A 321 13.76 3.32 -0.36
CA ASN A 321 12.71 2.67 0.43
C ASN A 321 13.20 1.36 1.08
N LEU A 322 13.95 0.53 0.36
CA LEU A 322 14.55 -0.70 0.89
C LEU A 322 15.49 -0.39 2.05
N THR A 323 16.35 0.62 1.88
CA THR A 323 17.37 0.99 2.88
C THR A 323 16.73 1.47 4.18
N LYS A 324 15.58 2.16 4.12
CA LYS A 324 14.83 2.59 5.32
C LYS A 324 14.29 1.43 6.17
N LEU A 325 14.17 0.24 5.58
CA LEU A 325 13.58 -0.95 6.20
C LEU A 325 14.62 -1.98 6.63
N VAL A 326 15.91 -1.69 6.43
CA VAL A 326 17.01 -2.50 6.98
C VAL A 326 17.27 -2.03 8.41
N HIS A 327 16.86 -2.85 9.38
CA HIS A 327 16.99 -2.51 10.80
C HIS A 327 18.29 -2.99 11.43
N ASP A 328 18.88 -4.08 10.92
CA ASP A 328 20.13 -4.64 11.41
C ASP A 328 21.33 -4.01 10.65
N PRO A 329 22.21 -3.25 11.33
CA PRO A 329 23.38 -2.65 10.71
C PRO A 329 24.34 -3.68 10.08
N ALA A 330 24.35 -4.92 10.56
CA ALA A 330 25.18 -5.97 9.98
C ALA A 330 24.69 -6.38 8.58
N GLU A 331 23.38 -6.44 8.37
CA GLU A 331 22.76 -6.72 7.07
C GLU A 331 23.02 -5.55 6.10
N ALA A 332 22.82 -4.33 6.59
CA ALA A 332 23.10 -3.11 5.84
C ALA A 332 24.55 -3.07 5.32
N ARG A 333 25.53 -3.39 6.16
CA ARG A 333 26.96 -3.40 5.82
C ARG A 333 27.35 -4.44 4.78
N THR A 334 26.57 -5.50 4.60
CA THR A 334 26.87 -6.56 3.64
C THR A 334 26.49 -6.17 2.21
N PHE A 335 25.36 -5.47 2.04
CA PHE A 335 24.76 -5.22 0.72
C PHE A 335 24.78 -3.76 0.28
N LEU A 336 24.59 -2.80 1.19
CA LEU A 336 24.54 -1.37 0.83
C LEU A 336 25.84 -0.82 0.23
N PRO A 337 27.05 -1.27 0.61
CA PRO A 337 28.28 -0.84 -0.06
C PRO A 337 28.34 -1.18 -1.55
N LYS A 338 27.59 -2.20 -2.02
CA LYS A 338 27.51 -2.56 -3.45
C LYS A 338 26.62 -1.59 -4.24
N LEU A 339 25.57 -1.05 -3.62
CA LEU A 339 24.64 -0.11 -4.25
C LEU A 339 25.15 1.33 -4.24
N LYS A 340 25.94 1.70 -3.22
CA LYS A 340 26.44 3.05 -3.00
C LYS A 340 27.14 3.67 -4.23
N PRO A 341 28.09 3.01 -4.91
CA PRO A 341 28.74 3.58 -6.10
C PRO A 341 27.76 3.89 -7.23
N GLY A 342 26.77 3.02 -7.43
CA GLY A 342 25.74 3.19 -8.46
C GLY A 342 24.83 4.39 -8.18
N VAL A 343 24.38 4.56 -6.93
CA VAL A 343 23.58 5.73 -6.52
C VAL A 343 24.37 7.02 -6.64
N GLN A 344 25.66 7.01 -6.26
CA GLN A 344 26.55 8.16 -6.41
C GLN A 344 26.73 8.54 -7.89
N ALA A 345 26.93 7.56 -8.77
CA ALA A 345 27.02 7.79 -10.20
C ALA A 345 25.74 8.44 -10.75
N VAL A 346 24.55 8.01 -10.31
CA VAL A 346 23.27 8.61 -10.71
C VAL A 346 23.15 10.06 -10.21
N LYS A 347 23.55 10.34 -8.96
CA LYS A 347 23.59 11.70 -8.41
C LYS A 347 24.44 12.65 -9.27
N ASP A 348 25.57 12.18 -9.77
CA ASP A 348 26.51 13.01 -10.53
C ASP A 348 26.14 13.11 -12.02
N ARG A 349 25.61 12.04 -12.63
CA ARG A 349 25.43 11.93 -14.10
C ARG A 349 24.00 12.12 -14.60
N ALA A 350 22.97 12.03 -13.76
CA ALA A 350 21.58 12.08 -14.23
C ALA A 350 21.25 13.45 -14.83
N SER A 351 20.51 13.44 -15.96
CA SER A 351 20.18 14.66 -16.70
C SER A 351 19.04 15.47 -16.07
N LEU A 352 18.12 14.78 -15.36
CA LEU A 352 16.99 15.40 -14.68
C LEU A 352 17.36 15.84 -13.25
N PRO A 353 17.16 17.11 -12.86
CA PRO A 353 17.46 17.59 -11.51
C PRO A 353 16.76 16.81 -10.40
N GLU A 354 15.49 16.42 -10.61
CA GLU A 354 14.69 15.65 -9.66
C GLU A 354 15.34 14.29 -9.33
N VAL A 355 15.89 13.59 -10.34
CA VAL A 355 16.55 12.30 -10.16
C VAL A 355 17.83 12.44 -9.34
N ARG A 356 18.56 13.55 -9.50
CA ARG A 356 19.75 13.85 -8.68
C ARG A 356 19.39 14.16 -7.23
N GLU A 357 18.28 14.84 -7.01
CA GLU A 357 17.78 15.14 -5.67
C GLU A 357 17.36 13.85 -4.95
N LEU A 358 16.61 12.97 -5.63
CA LEU A 358 16.27 11.63 -5.15
C LEU A 358 17.53 10.81 -4.82
N ALA A 359 18.53 10.81 -5.71
CA ALA A 359 19.78 10.09 -5.49
C ALA A 359 20.57 10.64 -4.30
N THR A 360 20.48 11.96 -4.06
CA THR A 360 21.08 12.59 -2.88
C THR A 360 20.39 12.11 -1.60
N ARG A 361 19.05 12.10 -1.56
CA ARG A 361 18.29 11.56 -0.41
C ARG A 361 18.58 10.09 -0.16
N ALA A 362 18.62 9.28 -1.22
CA ALA A 362 18.94 7.86 -1.12
C ALA A 362 20.36 7.65 -0.54
N MET A 363 21.34 8.46 -0.94
CA MET A 363 22.69 8.42 -0.38
C MET A 363 22.70 8.74 1.11
N ASP A 364 22.00 9.79 1.54
CA ASP A 364 21.92 10.17 2.95
C ASP A 364 21.29 9.06 3.81
N VAL A 365 20.28 8.37 3.27
CA VAL A 365 19.64 7.22 3.93
C VAL A 365 20.59 6.03 4.02
N ILE A 366 21.34 5.72 2.95
CA ILE A 366 22.38 4.68 2.94
C ILE A 366 23.45 4.97 3.98
N ASP A 367 23.97 6.20 4.04
CA ASP A 367 24.98 6.59 5.01
C ASP A 367 24.45 6.55 6.44
N LYS A 368 23.19 6.94 6.66
CA LYS A 368 22.53 6.83 7.97
C LYS A 368 22.35 5.37 8.39
N ALA A 369 21.97 4.47 7.47
CA ALA A 369 21.81 3.04 7.77
C ALA A 369 23.14 2.33 8.04
N MET A 370 24.25 2.81 7.46
CA MET A 370 25.60 2.27 7.70
C MET A 370 26.32 2.88 8.92
N GLY A 371 25.93 4.08 9.34
CA GLY A 371 26.57 4.83 10.44
C GLY A 371 26.26 4.32 11.85
N ASP A 372 27.27 4.31 12.73
CA ASP A 372 27.25 3.75 14.10
C ASP A 372 26.33 4.46 15.12
N SER A 373 25.45 5.38 14.72
CA SER A 373 24.83 6.34 15.65
C SER A 373 23.36 6.07 16.02
N SER A 374 22.94 4.81 15.95
CA SER A 374 21.81 4.31 16.74
C SER A 374 21.76 2.79 16.68
N LEU A 375 22.52 2.12 17.56
CA LEU A 375 21.93 0.95 18.23
C LEU A 375 20.58 1.45 18.75
N ALA A 376 19.49 1.03 18.11
CA ALA A 376 18.17 1.24 18.69
C ALA A 376 18.26 0.71 20.12
N ALA A 377 18.03 1.58 21.11
CA ALA A 377 18.08 1.21 22.52
C ALA A 377 17.14 0.01 22.73
N GLY A 378 17.70 -1.20 22.75
CA GLY A 378 16.94 -2.45 22.77
C GLY A 378 17.42 -3.60 21.87
N SER A 379 18.37 -3.42 20.94
CA SER A 379 18.86 -4.56 20.13
C SER A 379 19.82 -5.45 20.94
N VAL A 380 19.34 -6.61 21.38
CA VAL A 380 20.15 -7.64 22.05
C VAL A 380 21.10 -8.28 21.03
N ALA A 381 22.40 -8.34 21.34
CA ALA A 381 23.39 -8.99 20.48
C ALA A 381 23.10 -10.50 20.35
N LYS A 382 23.17 -11.01 19.12
CA LYS A 382 23.01 -12.44 18.81
C LYS A 382 24.20 -13.24 19.33
N THR A 383 23.95 -14.46 19.81
CA THR A 383 24.99 -15.37 20.32
C THR A 383 25.81 -15.93 19.14
N THR A 384 27.14 -15.95 19.27
CA THR A 384 28.05 -16.45 18.21
C THR A 384 28.43 -17.92 18.40
N ALA A 385 28.99 -18.55 17.35
CA ALA A 385 29.39 -19.96 17.42
C ALA A 385 30.56 -20.16 18.40
N GLU A 386 31.46 -19.17 18.49
CA GLU A 386 32.60 -19.18 19.41
C GLU A 386 32.15 -19.10 20.87
N GLU A 387 31.11 -18.31 21.17
CA GLU A 387 30.52 -18.23 22.51
C GLU A 387 29.92 -19.58 22.92
N VAL A 388 29.16 -20.22 22.02
CA VAL A 388 28.60 -21.55 22.25
C VAL A 388 29.70 -22.60 22.43
N LEU A 389 30.75 -22.55 21.62
CA LEU A 389 31.88 -23.47 21.69
C LEU A 389 32.60 -23.34 23.04
N ALA A 390 32.82 -22.11 23.53
CA ALA A 390 33.42 -21.88 24.85
C ALA A 390 32.57 -22.47 25.99
N VAL A 391 31.24 -22.33 25.92
CA VAL A 391 30.32 -22.94 26.88
C VAL A 391 30.38 -24.47 26.80
N LEU A 392 30.34 -25.04 25.60
CA LEU A 392 30.41 -26.48 25.39
C LEU A 392 31.70 -27.09 25.94
N GLU A 393 32.86 -26.49 25.63
CA GLU A 393 34.16 -26.95 26.14
C GLU A 393 34.27 -26.83 27.67
N ALA A 394 33.73 -25.75 28.25
CA ALA A 394 33.67 -25.57 29.70
C ALA A 394 32.83 -26.66 30.37
N LYS A 395 31.63 -26.95 29.84
CA LYS A 395 30.75 -28.00 30.37
C LYS A 395 31.32 -29.40 30.19
N ILE A 396 31.99 -29.69 29.08
CA ILE A 396 32.71 -30.96 28.91
C ILE A 396 33.80 -31.13 29.98
N LYS A 397 34.53 -30.07 30.30
CA LYS A 397 35.58 -30.08 31.33
C LYS A 397 35.01 -30.27 32.74
N GLU A 398 33.89 -29.62 33.06
CA GLU A 398 33.18 -29.77 34.34
C GLU A 398 32.70 -31.22 34.58
N HIS A 399 32.37 -31.95 33.51
CA HIS A 399 31.81 -33.31 33.57
C HIS A 399 32.83 -34.44 33.29
N GLY A 400 34.13 -34.20 33.48
CA GLY A 400 35.16 -35.25 33.46
C GLY A 400 36.04 -35.30 32.20
N GLY A 401 35.80 -34.45 31.19
CA GLY A 401 36.66 -34.32 30.03
C GLY A 401 36.62 -35.50 29.04
N LEU A 402 37.55 -35.47 28.07
CA LEU A 402 37.65 -36.47 26.99
C LEU A 402 38.31 -37.78 27.46
N ALA A 403 37.87 -38.91 26.92
CA ALA A 403 38.32 -40.25 27.32
C ALA A 403 39.68 -40.67 26.73
N VAL A 404 40.07 -40.23 25.52
CA VAL A 404 41.32 -40.68 24.84
C VAL A 404 41.98 -39.60 23.98
N ALA A 405 43.32 -39.51 24.00
CA ALA A 405 44.13 -38.51 23.28
C ALA A 405 44.35 -38.77 21.77
N SER A 406 44.06 -39.95 21.23
CA SER A 406 44.15 -40.26 19.79
C SER A 406 42.89 -39.90 18.98
N GLU A 407 41.85 -39.40 19.66
CA GLU A 407 40.51 -39.15 19.12
C GLU A 407 40.23 -37.64 18.91
N HIS A 408 41.23 -36.79 19.17
CA HIS A 408 41.13 -35.33 19.09
C HIS A 408 40.73 -34.83 17.70
N THR A 409 41.22 -35.42 16.61
CA THR A 409 41.00 -34.85 15.27
C THR A 409 39.54 -34.88 14.82
N LEU A 410 38.80 -35.94 15.16
CA LEU A 410 37.37 -36.05 14.82
C LEU A 410 36.52 -35.18 15.75
N PHE A 411 36.90 -35.12 17.03
CA PHE A 411 36.26 -34.23 18.00
C PHE A 411 36.44 -32.75 17.64
N GLU A 412 37.62 -32.34 17.17
CA GLU A 412 37.90 -30.97 16.73
C GLU A 412 37.03 -30.53 15.55
N LEU A 413 36.74 -31.43 14.60
CA LEU A 413 35.74 -31.13 13.57
C LEU A 413 34.30 -31.17 14.12
N GLY A 414 33.99 -32.12 15.00
CA GLY A 414 32.65 -32.32 15.55
C GLY A 414 32.19 -31.18 16.47
N LYS A 415 33.08 -30.60 17.28
CA LYS A 415 32.72 -29.54 18.23
C LYS A 415 32.25 -28.26 17.56
N SER A 416 32.87 -27.87 16.44
CA SER A 416 32.47 -26.71 15.64
C SER A 416 31.09 -26.93 15.03
N TYR A 417 30.81 -28.16 14.58
CA TYR A 417 29.51 -28.55 14.05
C TYR A 417 28.40 -28.52 15.11
N ILE A 418 28.67 -29.04 16.31
CA ILE A 418 27.73 -28.96 17.46
C ILE A 418 27.46 -27.49 17.83
N ALA A 419 28.50 -26.66 17.87
CA ALA A 419 28.37 -25.25 18.23
C ALA A 419 27.49 -24.48 17.23
N GLU A 420 27.59 -24.74 15.92
CA GLU A 420 26.72 -24.14 14.91
C GLU A 420 25.24 -24.54 15.07
N MET A 421 24.97 -25.81 15.39
CA MET A 421 23.59 -26.27 15.65
C MET A 421 23.00 -25.58 16.88
N VAL A 422 23.74 -25.57 18.00
CA VAL A 422 23.28 -24.96 19.25
C VAL A 422 23.14 -23.44 19.12
N ARG A 423 24.04 -22.78 18.37
CA ARG A 423 23.94 -21.34 18.06
C ARG A 423 22.61 -20.99 17.41
N GLU A 424 22.14 -21.81 16.47
CA GLU A 424 20.86 -21.57 15.80
C GLU A 424 19.68 -21.74 16.76
N ASP A 425 19.66 -22.80 17.57
CA ASP A 425 18.61 -23.03 18.56
C ASP A 425 18.52 -21.92 19.62
N VAL A 426 19.67 -21.43 20.10
CA VAL A 426 19.74 -20.32 21.07
C VAL A 426 19.21 -19.03 20.47
N ASN A 427 19.67 -18.67 19.26
CA ASN A 427 19.20 -17.45 18.60
C ASN A 427 17.72 -17.51 18.18
N ALA A 428 17.17 -18.71 17.99
CA ALA A 428 15.76 -18.96 17.73
C ALA A 428 14.93 -19.18 19.02
N ARG A 429 15.54 -19.08 20.20
CA ARG A 429 14.92 -19.27 21.53
C ARG A 429 14.26 -20.65 21.72
N MET A 430 14.78 -21.69 21.06
CA MET A 430 14.29 -23.07 21.18
C MET A 430 15.17 -23.92 22.11
N HIS A 431 15.30 -23.48 23.36
CA HIS A 431 16.25 -24.08 24.31
C HIS A 431 16.00 -25.58 24.59
N ASP A 432 14.76 -26.04 24.52
CA ASP A 432 14.37 -27.44 24.76
C ASP A 432 15.06 -28.46 23.84
N ARG A 433 15.62 -27.98 22.73
CA ARG A 433 16.23 -28.82 21.69
C ARG A 433 17.73 -29.01 21.85
N ILE A 434 18.39 -28.11 22.59
CA ILE A 434 19.82 -28.12 22.83
C ILE A 434 20.32 -29.53 23.24
N PRO A 435 19.63 -30.29 24.11
CA PRO A 435 20.09 -31.63 24.48
C PRO A 435 20.22 -32.60 23.30
N ALA A 436 19.30 -32.53 22.33
CA ALA A 436 19.28 -33.41 21.16
C ALA A 436 20.38 -33.10 20.13
N CYS A 437 20.87 -31.86 20.12
CA CYS A 437 21.96 -31.39 19.26
C CYS A 437 23.35 -31.61 19.87
N VAL A 438 23.44 -31.84 21.19
CA VAL A 438 24.71 -32.03 21.91
C VAL A 438 24.92 -33.49 22.31
N GLY A 439 23.99 -34.09 23.05
CA GLY A 439 24.17 -35.41 23.67
C GLY A 439 24.56 -36.53 22.70
N PRO A 440 23.79 -36.78 21.62
CA PRO A 440 24.10 -37.85 20.66
C PRO A 440 25.44 -37.70 19.93
N TYR A 441 25.93 -36.47 19.75
CA TYR A 441 27.19 -36.19 19.05
C TYR A 441 28.42 -36.32 19.96
N LEU A 442 28.24 -36.33 21.29
CA LEU A 442 29.30 -36.53 22.27
C LEU A 442 29.46 -37.99 22.75
N ARG A 443 28.58 -38.90 22.31
CA ARG A 443 28.62 -40.31 22.69
C ARG A 443 29.97 -40.94 22.32
N GLY A 444 30.59 -41.63 23.27
CA GLY A 444 31.88 -42.30 23.09
C GLY A 444 33.12 -41.42 23.23
N PHE A 445 32.99 -40.09 23.38
CA PHE A 445 34.12 -39.20 23.64
C PHE A 445 34.37 -38.89 25.11
N LEU A 446 33.34 -38.97 25.96
CA LEU A 446 33.39 -38.55 27.35
C LEU A 446 33.73 -39.71 28.29
N GLN A 447 34.47 -39.41 29.36
CA GLN A 447 34.66 -40.36 30.46
C GLN A 447 33.32 -40.69 31.14
N ASP A 448 33.10 -41.98 31.44
CA ASP A 448 31.85 -42.52 32.01
C ASP A 448 30.58 -42.25 31.18
N ASP A 449 30.72 -41.90 29.89
CA ASP A 449 29.64 -41.64 28.95
C ASP A 449 28.59 -40.60 29.44
N LYS A 450 29.04 -39.54 30.12
CA LYS A 450 28.18 -38.47 30.70
C LYS A 450 27.62 -37.47 29.68
N HIS A 451 27.34 -37.90 28.45
CA HIS A 451 26.93 -37.03 27.34
C HIS A 451 25.58 -36.33 27.57
N GLU A 452 24.60 -37.01 28.19
CA GLU A 452 23.30 -36.41 28.52
C GLU A 452 23.39 -35.32 29.60
N ALA A 453 24.29 -35.50 30.58
CA ALA A 453 24.50 -34.52 31.64
C ALA A 453 25.13 -33.23 31.10
N VAL A 454 26.13 -33.34 30.22
CA VAL A 454 26.71 -32.17 29.52
C VAL A 454 25.65 -31.45 28.69
N ALA A 455 24.83 -32.20 27.96
CA ALA A 455 23.79 -31.65 27.09
C ALA A 455 22.74 -30.84 27.89
N SER A 456 22.32 -31.35 29.05
CA SER A 456 21.40 -30.66 29.97
C SER A 456 22.03 -29.40 30.58
N ALA A 457 23.31 -29.46 30.96
CA ALA A 457 24.03 -28.31 31.51
C ALA A 457 24.21 -27.16 30.51
N VAL A 458 24.38 -27.49 29.21
CA VAL A 458 24.44 -26.47 28.14
C VAL A 458 23.06 -25.83 27.94
N GLN A 459 21.97 -26.60 28.01
CA GLN A 459 20.61 -26.05 27.94
C GLN A 459 20.32 -25.08 29.07
N GLU A 460 20.58 -25.48 30.33
CA GLU A 460 20.33 -24.63 31.51
C GLU A 460 21.04 -23.28 31.41
N HIS A 461 22.30 -23.27 30.95
CA HIS A 461 23.08 -22.05 30.76
C HIS A 461 22.39 -21.04 29.85
N PHE A 462 21.89 -21.49 28.69
CA PHE A 462 21.26 -20.60 27.72
C PHE A 462 19.84 -20.18 28.10
N VAL A 463 19.11 -21.02 28.84
CA VAL A 463 17.81 -20.63 29.43
C VAL A 463 17.98 -19.50 30.46
N GLU A 464 18.99 -19.60 31.33
CA GLU A 464 19.30 -18.54 32.29
C GLU A 464 19.75 -17.25 31.60
N GLU A 465 20.52 -17.38 30.53
CA GLU A 465 20.97 -16.23 29.74
C GLU A 465 19.81 -15.53 29.01
N ASP A 466 18.85 -16.28 28.45
CA ASP A 466 17.65 -15.72 27.81
C ASP A 466 16.77 -14.96 28.82
N HIS A 467 16.53 -15.54 30.00
CA HIS A 467 15.81 -14.86 31.08
C HIS A 467 16.50 -13.57 31.53
N ARG A 468 17.85 -13.55 31.54
CA ARG A 468 18.65 -12.36 31.84
C ARG A 468 18.52 -11.28 30.76
N LYS A 469 18.42 -11.68 29.48
CA LYS A 469 18.36 -10.77 28.31
C LYS A 469 16.95 -10.20 28.08
N PHE A 470 15.89 -10.98 28.27
CA PHE A 470 14.52 -10.63 27.83
C PHE A 470 13.48 -10.49 28.96
N GLY A 471 13.82 -10.81 30.21
CA GLY A 471 12.88 -10.76 31.34
C GLY A 471 11.88 -11.93 31.37
N LYS A 472 11.17 -12.08 32.49
CA LYS A 472 10.12 -13.10 32.64
C LYS A 472 8.79 -12.58 32.07
N PRO A 473 8.00 -13.39 31.33
CA PRO A 473 6.69 -12.98 30.81
C PRO A 473 5.76 -12.48 31.94
N ILE A 474 5.04 -11.38 31.69
CA ILE A 474 4.08 -10.79 32.64
C ILE A 474 2.76 -11.59 32.57
N PRO A 475 2.10 -11.92 33.69
CA PRO A 475 0.78 -12.57 33.67
C PRO A 475 -0.34 -11.57 33.34
N ASP A 476 -1.30 -11.99 32.51
CA ASP A 476 -2.50 -11.21 32.18
C ASP A 476 -3.45 -10.99 33.37
N ASP A 477 -4.14 -9.84 33.39
CA ASP A 477 -5.23 -9.52 34.32
C ASP A 477 -6.42 -10.47 34.05
N PRO A 478 -6.87 -11.30 35.01
CA PRO A 478 -7.77 -12.43 34.77
C PRO A 478 -9.20 -12.08 34.32
N ASN A 479 -9.57 -10.79 34.25
CA ASN A 479 -10.92 -10.34 33.88
C ASN A 479 -11.06 -9.76 32.46
N GLU A 480 -9.97 -9.56 31.72
CA GLU A 480 -10.03 -9.03 30.35
C GLU A 480 -9.73 -10.12 29.32
N VAL A 481 -10.67 -10.38 28.40
CA VAL A 481 -10.48 -11.34 27.31
C VAL A 481 -9.87 -10.61 26.11
N GLU A 482 -8.60 -10.86 25.87
CA GLU A 482 -7.87 -10.42 24.68
C GLU A 482 -8.32 -11.23 23.45
N ILE A 483 -8.79 -10.54 22.41
CA ILE A 483 -9.20 -11.18 21.15
C ILE A 483 -8.10 -11.07 20.10
N VAL A 484 -7.39 -9.93 20.08
CA VAL A 484 -6.33 -9.66 19.09
C VAL A 484 -5.15 -8.99 19.78
N ASN A 485 -3.94 -9.45 19.47
CA ASN A 485 -2.69 -8.79 19.84
C ASN A 485 -1.66 -9.05 18.73
N ALA A 486 -1.65 -8.13 17.77
CA ALA A 486 -0.85 -8.25 16.57
C ALA A 486 0.21 -7.15 16.52
N ASN A 487 1.47 -7.54 16.29
CA ASN A 487 2.53 -6.61 15.93
C ASN A 487 2.73 -6.68 14.42
N PHE A 488 2.56 -5.55 13.73
CA PHE A 488 2.65 -5.53 12.27
C PHE A 488 3.18 -4.19 11.77
N SER A 489 3.55 -4.20 10.50
CA SER A 489 3.73 -2.99 9.69
C SER A 489 2.66 -2.98 8.60
N LEU A 490 2.22 -1.79 8.17
CA LEU A 490 1.22 -1.64 7.10
C LEU A 490 1.71 -0.63 6.07
N ALA A 491 1.51 -0.95 4.80
CA ALA A 491 1.74 0.02 3.74
C ALA A 491 0.84 -0.22 2.54
N TYR A 492 0.74 0.79 1.67
CA TYR A 492 -0.08 0.75 0.47
C TYR A 492 0.47 1.65 -0.63
N GLY A 493 0.46 1.16 -1.89
CA GLY A 493 0.84 1.93 -3.08
C GLY A 493 2.22 2.60 -3.06
N GLY A 494 3.25 1.98 -2.50
CA GLY A 494 4.60 2.53 -2.36
C GLY A 494 4.84 3.34 -1.08
N MET A 495 3.80 3.59 -0.26
CA MET A 495 3.89 4.40 0.95
C MET A 495 3.72 3.59 2.25
N LEU A 496 4.75 3.58 3.12
CA LEU A 496 4.70 3.04 4.48
C LEU A 496 3.76 3.85 5.38
N LEU A 497 2.64 3.22 5.79
CA LEU A 497 1.55 3.82 6.58
C LEU A 497 1.76 3.61 8.08
N LEU A 498 2.07 2.38 8.49
CA LEU A 498 2.40 1.97 9.85
C LEU A 498 3.69 1.16 9.87
N SER A 499 4.51 1.34 10.90
CA SER A 499 5.78 0.66 11.10
C SER A 499 5.86 0.14 12.52
N HIS A 500 5.94 -1.19 12.64
CA HIS A 500 6.15 -1.92 13.91
C HIS A 500 5.22 -1.42 15.01
N THR A 501 3.92 -1.48 14.71
CA THR A 501 2.88 -1.06 15.63
C THR A 501 2.20 -2.26 16.23
N ASN A 502 1.79 -2.13 17.48
CA ASN A 502 0.92 -3.08 18.14
C ASN A 502 -0.54 -2.66 17.94
N LEU A 503 -1.42 -3.62 17.69
CA LEU A 503 -2.87 -3.46 17.78
C LEU A 503 -3.41 -4.50 18.75
N ARG A 504 -3.93 -4.03 19.88
CA ARG A 504 -4.55 -4.84 20.91
C ARG A 504 -6.05 -4.58 20.95
N LEU A 505 -6.87 -5.61 20.80
CA LEU A 505 -8.34 -5.50 20.88
C LEU A 505 -8.87 -6.40 21.99
N LEU A 506 -9.54 -5.76 22.95
CA LEU A 506 -10.28 -6.41 24.04
C LEU A 506 -11.75 -6.61 23.69
N LYS A 507 -12.33 -7.70 24.18
CA LYS A 507 -13.73 -8.06 23.92
C LYS A 507 -14.72 -7.00 24.42
N GLY A 508 -15.61 -6.56 23.53
CA GLY A 508 -16.74 -5.66 23.84
C GLY A 508 -16.41 -4.16 23.88
N HIS A 509 -15.17 -3.81 23.60
CA HIS A 509 -14.73 -2.42 23.49
C HIS A 509 -15.07 -1.82 22.12
N ARG A 510 -15.19 -0.49 22.06
CA ARG A 510 -15.48 0.27 20.84
C ARG A 510 -14.36 1.26 20.57
N TYR A 511 -13.48 0.89 19.66
CA TYR A 511 -12.28 1.63 19.32
C TYR A 511 -12.54 2.62 18.19
N GLY A 512 -12.27 3.90 18.42
CA GLY A 512 -12.23 4.92 17.38
C GLY A 512 -10.83 5.04 16.78
N LEU A 513 -10.70 4.87 15.47
CA LEU A 513 -9.44 4.97 14.76
C LEU A 513 -9.27 6.39 14.18
N CYS A 514 -8.46 7.20 14.86
CA CYS A 514 -8.25 8.62 14.55
C CYS A 514 -6.90 8.85 13.86
N GLY A 515 -6.90 9.66 12.81
CA GLY A 515 -5.68 10.05 12.11
C GLY A 515 -5.97 10.89 10.88
N ARG A 516 -4.93 11.47 10.29
CA ARG A 516 -5.03 12.28 9.05
C ARG A 516 -5.53 11.43 7.87
N ASN A 517 -6.11 12.03 6.82
CA ASN A 517 -6.39 11.24 5.61
C ASN A 517 -5.10 10.91 4.88
N GLY A 518 -5.09 9.72 4.27
CA GLY A 518 -3.86 9.12 3.75
C GLY A 518 -2.97 8.48 4.81
N ALA A 519 -3.31 8.55 6.11
CA ALA A 519 -2.56 7.83 7.16
C ALA A 519 -2.72 6.31 7.09
N GLY A 520 -3.73 5.80 6.37
CA GLY A 520 -3.92 4.36 6.15
C GLY A 520 -5.07 3.72 6.92
N LYS A 521 -6.04 4.49 7.45
CA LYS A 521 -7.16 3.99 8.26
C LYS A 521 -8.00 2.91 7.54
N SER A 522 -8.57 3.24 6.39
CA SER A 522 -9.35 2.29 5.57
C SER A 522 -8.48 1.13 5.06
N THR A 523 -7.21 1.40 4.76
CA THR A 523 -6.26 0.36 4.36
C THR A 523 -6.05 -0.65 5.47
N LEU A 524 -5.90 -0.20 6.73
CA LEU A 524 -5.75 -1.08 7.88
C LEU A 524 -6.98 -1.98 8.02
N MET A 525 -8.19 -1.41 7.94
CA MET A 525 -9.42 -2.19 8.04
C MET A 525 -9.58 -3.20 6.90
N ARG A 526 -9.22 -2.83 5.66
CA ARG A 526 -9.20 -3.78 4.54
C ARG A 526 -8.19 -4.89 4.72
N SER A 527 -7.02 -4.59 5.28
CA SER A 527 -6.00 -5.62 5.54
C SER A 527 -6.46 -6.60 6.62
N ILE A 528 -7.16 -6.12 7.66
CA ILE A 528 -7.80 -6.98 8.66
C ILE A 528 -8.87 -7.86 8.01
N ALA A 529 -9.78 -7.26 7.24
CA ALA A 529 -10.90 -7.97 6.63
C ALA A 529 -10.48 -9.05 5.62
N ASN A 530 -9.38 -8.83 4.90
CA ASN A 530 -8.85 -9.74 3.88
C ASN A 530 -7.77 -10.70 4.40
N GLU A 531 -7.57 -10.82 5.72
CA GLU A 531 -6.57 -11.71 6.34
C GLU A 531 -5.12 -11.44 5.86
N LYS A 532 -4.80 -10.18 5.54
CA LYS A 532 -3.46 -9.78 5.07
C LYS A 532 -2.60 -9.16 6.17
N LEU A 533 -3.14 -9.01 7.37
CA LEU A 533 -2.44 -8.37 8.46
C LEU A 533 -1.65 -9.42 9.26
N GLU A 534 -0.33 -9.28 9.27
CA GLU A 534 0.57 -10.18 9.99
C GLU A 534 0.22 -10.24 11.49
N GLY A 535 0.19 -11.45 12.04
CA GLY A 535 -0.14 -11.70 13.44
C GLY A 535 -1.61 -11.48 13.82
N PHE A 536 -2.49 -11.10 12.89
CA PHE A 536 -3.92 -11.02 13.15
C PHE A 536 -4.55 -12.43 13.07
N PRO A 537 -5.42 -12.82 14.04
CA PRO A 537 -6.03 -14.14 14.01
C PRO A 537 -6.86 -14.40 12.74
N PRO A 538 -6.81 -15.60 12.16
CA PRO A 538 -7.62 -15.96 10.99
C PRO A 538 -9.13 -15.99 11.31
N GLN A 539 -9.98 -15.91 10.27
CA GLN A 539 -11.44 -15.76 10.42
C GLN A 539 -12.14 -16.96 11.09
N ASP A 540 -11.48 -18.12 11.18
CA ASP A 540 -11.93 -19.29 11.93
C ASP A 540 -11.83 -19.08 13.45
N VAL A 541 -10.88 -18.26 13.92
CA VAL A 541 -10.71 -17.89 15.32
C VAL A 541 -11.50 -16.62 15.67
N VAL A 542 -11.35 -15.56 14.87
CA VAL A 542 -11.99 -14.25 15.10
C VAL A 542 -12.72 -13.79 13.86
N ARG A 543 -14.05 -13.76 13.91
CA ARG A 543 -14.85 -13.36 12.73
C ARG A 543 -14.88 -11.86 12.61
N THR A 544 -14.22 -11.33 11.59
CA THR A 544 -14.23 -9.90 11.27
C THR A 544 -15.16 -9.63 10.10
N CYS A 545 -16.07 -8.67 10.26
CA CYS A 545 -16.99 -8.25 9.21
C CYS A 545 -16.73 -6.79 8.84
N PHE A 546 -16.45 -6.55 7.56
CA PHE A 546 -16.20 -5.22 7.03
C PHE A 546 -17.44 -4.64 6.37
N VAL A 547 -17.93 -3.54 6.93
CA VAL A 547 -19.17 -2.89 6.51
C VAL A 547 -18.84 -1.80 5.49
N GLU A 548 -18.74 -2.19 4.21
CA GLU A 548 -18.51 -1.26 3.09
C GLU A 548 -19.78 -0.92 2.29
N HIS A 549 -19.80 0.29 1.72
CA HIS A 549 -20.81 0.76 0.77
C HIS A 549 -20.52 0.24 -0.65
N ASN A 550 -20.69 -1.06 -0.92
CA ASN A 550 -20.57 -1.56 -2.29
C ASN A 550 -21.80 -1.15 -3.12
N GLN A 551 -21.58 -0.35 -4.16
CA GLN A 551 -22.64 0.23 -5.00
C GLN A 551 -22.91 -0.54 -6.31
N GLY A 552 -22.09 -1.55 -6.65
CA GLY A 552 -21.95 -1.98 -8.05
C GLY A 552 -22.60 -3.30 -8.47
N GLU A 553 -22.80 -4.26 -7.58
CA GLU A 553 -23.16 -5.63 -7.99
C GLU A 553 -24.42 -6.07 -7.25
N ASP A 554 -25.41 -6.62 -7.98
CA ASP A 554 -26.70 -7.12 -7.49
C ASP A 554 -27.83 -6.10 -7.21
N ALA A 555 -27.85 -4.97 -7.93
CA ALA A 555 -28.92 -3.96 -7.79
C ALA A 555 -30.34 -4.49 -8.08
N ASP A 556 -30.47 -5.56 -8.88
CA ASP A 556 -31.74 -6.13 -9.33
C ASP A 556 -32.32 -7.21 -8.40
N LEU A 557 -31.53 -7.76 -7.47
CA LEU A 557 -32.00 -8.77 -6.53
C LEU A 557 -32.90 -8.16 -5.45
N SER A 558 -33.85 -8.94 -4.92
CA SER A 558 -34.56 -8.56 -3.71
C SER A 558 -33.63 -8.59 -2.49
N ILE A 559 -33.97 -7.87 -1.42
CA ILE A 559 -33.13 -7.81 -0.21
C ILE A 559 -32.93 -9.21 0.39
N ILE A 560 -33.98 -10.03 0.43
CA ILE A 560 -33.90 -11.38 1.00
C ILE A 560 -33.06 -12.32 0.13
N GLU A 561 -33.18 -12.24 -1.20
CA GLU A 561 -32.35 -13.02 -2.13
C GLU A 561 -30.89 -12.59 -2.08
N TYR A 562 -30.64 -11.28 -1.98
CA TYR A 562 -29.29 -10.72 -1.87
C TYR A 562 -28.56 -11.22 -0.62
N VAL A 563 -29.24 -11.23 0.53
CA VAL A 563 -28.64 -11.76 1.78
C VAL A 563 -28.47 -13.27 1.71
N SER A 564 -29.42 -13.99 1.11
CA SER A 564 -29.39 -15.45 0.97
C SER A 564 -28.38 -15.95 -0.08
N LYS A 565 -27.87 -15.08 -0.95
CA LYS A 565 -26.83 -15.41 -1.95
C LYS A 565 -25.48 -15.70 -1.30
N ASP A 566 -25.22 -15.15 -0.11
CA ASP A 566 -23.98 -15.35 0.62
C ASP A 566 -23.96 -16.76 1.25
N PRO A 567 -23.03 -17.66 0.84
CA PRO A 567 -23.03 -19.05 1.31
C PRO A 567 -22.96 -19.17 2.84
N LYS A 568 -22.23 -18.26 3.50
CA LYS A 568 -22.06 -18.28 4.96
C LYS A 568 -23.34 -17.90 5.72
N ILE A 569 -24.20 -17.09 5.10
CA ILE A 569 -25.47 -16.64 5.69
C ILE A 569 -26.60 -17.60 5.32
N ALA A 570 -26.57 -18.17 4.12
CA ALA A 570 -27.60 -19.10 3.61
C ALA A 570 -27.82 -20.30 4.54
N GLU A 571 -26.76 -20.78 5.22
CA GLU A 571 -26.84 -21.86 6.21
C GLU A 571 -27.79 -21.58 7.38
N ALA A 572 -28.04 -20.30 7.71
CA ALA A 572 -28.93 -19.92 8.79
C ALA A 572 -30.43 -20.10 8.45
N GLY A 573 -30.75 -20.31 7.16
CA GLY A 573 -32.11 -20.49 6.66
C GLY A 573 -32.89 -19.17 6.48
N GLN A 574 -33.74 -19.13 5.46
CA GLN A 574 -34.48 -17.91 5.07
C GLN A 574 -35.38 -17.35 6.19
N GLU A 575 -35.93 -18.20 7.05
CA GLU A 575 -36.80 -17.76 8.16
C GLU A 575 -36.01 -16.97 9.23
N HIS A 576 -34.79 -17.41 9.56
CA HIS A 576 -33.92 -16.66 10.47
C HIS A 576 -33.44 -15.35 9.84
N ILE A 577 -33.07 -15.38 8.56
CA ILE A 577 -32.68 -14.19 7.80
C ILE A 577 -33.80 -13.14 7.80
N SER A 578 -35.03 -13.56 7.51
CA SER A 578 -36.20 -12.67 7.48
C SER A 578 -36.46 -12.04 8.85
N ARG A 579 -36.38 -12.81 9.94
CA ARG A 579 -36.55 -12.31 11.31
C ARG A 579 -35.49 -11.27 11.68
N VAL A 580 -34.21 -11.53 11.39
CA VAL A 580 -33.14 -10.54 11.65
C VAL A 580 -33.38 -9.29 10.81
N LEU A 581 -33.78 -9.41 9.54
CA LEU A 581 -34.14 -8.27 8.72
C LEU A 581 -35.29 -7.44 9.32
N VAL A 582 -36.30 -8.07 9.94
CA VAL A 582 -37.38 -7.36 10.66
C VAL A 582 -36.84 -6.56 11.85
N GLU A 583 -35.88 -7.09 12.62
CA GLU A 583 -35.24 -6.38 13.74
C GLU A 583 -34.55 -5.07 13.29
N PHE A 584 -34.01 -5.05 12.06
CA PHE A 584 -33.42 -3.85 11.45
C PHE A 584 -34.45 -2.95 10.73
N GLY A 585 -35.74 -3.29 10.79
CA GLY A 585 -36.84 -2.51 10.22
C GLY A 585 -37.19 -2.82 8.76
N PHE A 586 -36.74 -3.96 8.23
CA PHE A 586 -37.18 -4.46 6.92
C PHE A 586 -38.42 -5.34 7.09
N THR A 587 -39.59 -4.80 6.79
CA THR A 587 -40.87 -5.50 6.93
C THR A 587 -40.97 -6.72 6.02
N ASP A 588 -41.58 -7.78 6.55
CA ASP A 588 -41.86 -9.06 5.88
C ASP A 588 -43.17 -9.02 5.06
N GLY A 589 -43.43 -10.09 4.30
CA GLY A 589 -44.63 -10.25 3.46
C GLY A 589 -44.49 -9.79 2.00
N PRO A 590 -45.48 -10.09 1.13
CA PRO A 590 -45.42 -9.84 -0.31
C PRO A 590 -45.27 -8.36 -0.68
N GLU A 591 -45.81 -7.44 0.13
CA GLU A 591 -45.64 -5.99 0.00
C GLU A 591 -44.57 -5.41 0.96
N GLY A 592 -43.91 -6.28 1.72
CA GLY A 592 -42.86 -5.92 2.67
C GLY A 592 -41.59 -5.42 1.99
N ARG A 593 -40.80 -4.63 2.73
CA ARG A 593 -39.56 -4.05 2.19
C ARG A 593 -38.54 -5.13 1.80
N GLN A 594 -38.59 -6.32 2.41
CA GLN A 594 -37.69 -7.44 2.09
C GLN A 594 -37.75 -7.88 0.61
N ASN A 595 -38.89 -7.66 -0.07
CA ASN A 595 -39.07 -8.00 -1.48
C ASN A 595 -38.72 -6.85 -2.44
N GLN A 596 -38.31 -5.69 -1.92
CA GLN A 596 -37.84 -4.57 -2.75
C GLN A 596 -36.44 -4.85 -3.28
N ARG A 597 -36.10 -4.20 -4.39
CA ARG A 597 -34.77 -4.34 -5.01
C ARG A 597 -33.71 -3.62 -4.18
N VAL A 598 -32.54 -4.23 -4.00
CA VAL A 598 -31.41 -3.62 -3.26
C VAL A 598 -30.98 -2.29 -3.87
N GLY A 599 -31.05 -2.16 -5.21
CA GLY A 599 -30.73 -0.91 -5.91
C GLY A 599 -31.63 0.28 -5.54
N SER A 600 -32.85 0.01 -5.05
CA SER A 600 -33.80 1.06 -4.65
C SER A 600 -33.60 1.58 -3.22
N LEU A 601 -32.73 0.95 -2.43
CA LEU A 601 -32.47 1.35 -1.05
C LEU A 601 -31.70 2.68 -0.98
N SER A 602 -32.14 3.57 -0.09
CA SER A 602 -31.34 4.75 0.27
C SER A 602 -30.06 4.35 1.02
N GLY A 603 -29.06 5.22 1.09
CA GLY A 603 -27.81 4.98 1.82
C GLY A 603 -28.00 4.44 3.25
N GLY A 604 -28.92 5.02 4.02
CA GLY A 604 -29.22 4.52 5.37
C GLY A 604 -29.86 3.16 5.45
N TRP A 605 -30.66 2.77 4.45
CA TRP A 605 -31.18 1.41 4.35
C TRP A 605 -30.11 0.43 3.93
N LYS A 606 -29.17 0.83 3.07
CA LYS A 606 -28.01 -0.01 2.71
C LYS A 606 -27.09 -0.26 3.92
N MET A 607 -26.87 0.75 4.75
CA MET A 607 -26.11 0.59 6.01
C MET A 607 -26.80 -0.38 6.97
N LYS A 608 -28.12 -0.23 7.17
CA LYS A 608 -28.91 -1.18 7.98
C LYS A 608 -28.84 -2.61 7.45
N LEU A 609 -28.88 -2.77 6.12
CA LEU A 609 -28.74 -4.07 5.48
C LEU A 609 -27.36 -4.69 5.72
N ALA A 610 -26.29 -3.88 5.61
CA ALA A 610 -24.93 -4.35 5.85
C ALA A 610 -24.69 -4.76 7.32
N LEU A 611 -25.25 -4.02 8.27
CA LEU A 611 -25.24 -4.38 9.69
C LEU A 611 -26.05 -5.65 9.97
N ALA A 612 -27.23 -5.80 9.34
CA ALA A 612 -28.02 -7.03 9.44
C ALA A 612 -27.25 -8.26 8.94
N ARG A 613 -26.49 -8.11 7.83
CA ARG A 613 -25.60 -9.16 7.33
C ARG A 613 -24.47 -9.49 8.32
N ALA A 614 -23.85 -8.47 8.92
CA ALA A 614 -22.79 -8.67 9.91
C ALA A 614 -23.29 -9.44 11.16
N MET A 615 -24.53 -9.17 11.59
CA MET A 615 -25.18 -9.90 12.67
C MET A 615 -25.47 -11.36 12.30
N LEU A 616 -25.95 -11.61 11.08
CA LEU A 616 -26.18 -12.97 10.57
C LEU A 616 -24.89 -13.79 10.46
N MET A 617 -23.76 -13.15 10.18
CA MET A 617 -22.44 -13.77 10.16
C MET A 617 -21.87 -14.06 11.56
N LYS A 618 -22.53 -13.59 12.63
CA LYS A 618 -22.05 -13.67 14.02
C LYS A 618 -20.63 -13.11 14.17
N ALA A 619 -20.41 -11.88 13.72
CA ALA A 619 -19.11 -11.23 13.78
C ALA A 619 -18.68 -10.94 15.23
N ASP A 620 -17.41 -11.22 15.56
CA ASP A 620 -16.79 -10.87 16.85
C ASP A 620 -16.22 -9.44 16.82
N VAL A 621 -15.77 -9.01 15.63
CA VAL A 621 -15.22 -7.67 15.38
C VAL A 621 -15.94 -7.02 14.18
N LEU A 622 -16.56 -5.88 14.43
CA LEU A 622 -17.15 -5.02 13.39
C LEU A 622 -16.15 -3.96 12.95
N LEU A 623 -15.89 -3.90 11.65
CA LEU A 623 -15.06 -2.88 11.03
C LEU A 623 -15.97 -1.89 10.30
N LEU A 624 -16.07 -0.65 10.80
CA LEU A 624 -16.97 0.38 10.29
C LEU A 624 -16.17 1.54 9.68
N ASP A 625 -16.24 1.72 8.35
CA ASP A 625 -15.55 2.81 7.64
C ASP A 625 -16.53 3.92 7.26
N GLU A 626 -16.39 5.08 7.89
CA GLU A 626 -17.27 6.24 7.74
C GLU A 626 -18.76 5.86 7.77
N PRO A 627 -19.24 5.21 8.85
CA PRO A 627 -20.59 4.62 8.87
C PRO A 627 -21.70 5.69 8.89
N THR A 628 -21.35 6.95 9.17
CA THR A 628 -22.25 8.11 9.15
C THR A 628 -22.45 8.67 7.74
N ASN A 629 -21.66 8.26 6.75
CA ASN A 629 -21.78 8.75 5.39
C ASN A 629 -23.13 8.39 4.76
N HIS A 630 -23.74 9.35 4.05
CA HIS A 630 -25.04 9.21 3.40
C HIS A 630 -26.22 8.88 4.35
N LEU A 631 -26.02 9.00 5.67
CA LEU A 631 -27.05 8.91 6.69
C LEU A 631 -27.61 10.30 6.99
N ASP A 632 -28.92 10.36 7.28
CA ASP A 632 -29.51 11.52 7.91
C ASP A 632 -29.31 11.47 9.43
N VAL A 633 -29.60 12.59 10.10
CA VAL A 633 -29.42 12.73 11.56
C VAL A 633 -30.20 11.66 12.35
N ALA A 634 -31.37 11.25 11.87
CA ALA A 634 -32.19 10.22 12.51
C ALA A 634 -31.54 8.83 12.43
N ASN A 635 -31.00 8.44 11.27
CA ASN A 635 -30.32 7.16 11.11
C ASN A 635 -28.95 7.12 11.81
N VAL A 636 -28.23 8.26 11.90
CA VAL A 636 -27.01 8.36 12.71
C VAL A 636 -27.31 8.06 14.18
N LYS A 637 -28.38 8.67 14.72
CA LYS A 637 -28.80 8.42 16.11
C LYS A 637 -29.18 6.97 16.37
N TRP A 638 -29.93 6.36 15.46
CA TRP A 638 -30.25 4.93 15.52
C TRP A 638 -28.99 4.05 15.57
N LEU A 639 -27.99 4.38 14.75
CA LEU A 639 -26.72 3.65 14.73
C LEU A 639 -25.94 3.79 16.05
N GLN A 640 -25.92 5.00 16.63
CA GLN A 640 -25.32 5.23 17.95
C GLN A 640 -25.97 4.35 19.02
N GLU A 641 -27.30 4.30 19.05
CA GLU A 641 -28.05 3.47 20.00
C GLU A 641 -27.79 1.97 19.78
N TYR A 642 -27.73 1.52 18.52
CA TYR A 642 -27.42 0.13 18.18
C TYR A 642 -26.05 -0.31 18.71
N LEU A 643 -24.99 0.47 18.45
CA LEU A 643 -23.62 0.15 18.89
C LEU A 643 -23.45 0.21 20.41
N LYS A 644 -24.27 1.02 21.10
CA LYS A 644 -24.29 1.08 22.56
C LYS A 644 -24.99 -0.10 23.22
N GLN A 645 -26.02 -0.64 22.57
CA GLN A 645 -26.79 -1.77 23.10
C GLN A 645 -26.02 -3.10 22.94
N HIS A 646 -25.28 -3.27 21.85
CA HIS A 646 -24.58 -4.52 21.53
C HIS A 646 -23.13 -4.50 22.01
N THR A 647 -22.92 -4.52 23.33
CA THR A 647 -21.57 -4.49 23.93
C THR A 647 -20.82 -5.82 23.83
N ASP A 648 -21.46 -6.90 23.39
CA ASP A 648 -20.81 -8.20 23.23
C ASP A 648 -19.88 -8.25 22.01
N ILE A 649 -20.07 -7.32 21.06
CA ILE A 649 -19.33 -7.22 19.81
C ILE A 649 -18.29 -6.11 19.90
N THR A 650 -17.05 -6.42 19.55
CA THR A 650 -15.98 -5.43 19.51
C THR A 650 -16.09 -4.62 18.23
N SER A 651 -15.94 -3.30 18.27
CA SER A 651 -16.05 -2.45 17.07
C SER A 651 -14.79 -1.62 16.86
N LEU A 652 -14.26 -1.61 15.64
CA LEU A 652 -13.24 -0.67 15.19
C LEU A 652 -13.87 0.30 14.18
N ILE A 653 -13.87 1.59 14.53
CA ILE A 653 -14.69 2.60 13.86
C ILE A 653 -13.79 3.72 13.33
N VAL A 654 -13.88 4.00 12.04
CA VAL A 654 -13.34 5.21 11.42
C VAL A 654 -14.51 6.16 11.15
N SER A 655 -14.45 7.38 11.69
CA SER A 655 -15.46 8.40 11.38
C SER A 655 -14.85 9.80 11.44
N HIS A 656 -15.30 10.68 10.55
CA HIS A 656 -15.02 12.11 10.60
C HIS A 656 -16.00 12.90 11.49
N ASP A 657 -17.08 12.28 11.98
CA ASP A 657 -18.06 12.91 12.87
C ASP A 657 -17.62 12.80 14.34
N SER A 658 -17.16 13.92 14.88
CA SER A 658 -16.69 14.01 16.27
C SER A 658 -17.79 13.77 17.28
N GLY A 659 -19.03 14.19 16.98
CA GLY A 659 -20.18 13.94 17.85
C GLY A 659 -20.51 12.45 17.91
N PHE A 660 -20.33 11.73 16.80
CA PHE A 660 -20.50 10.28 16.76
C PHE A 660 -19.41 9.55 17.56
N LEU A 661 -18.13 9.91 17.38
CA LEU A 661 -17.02 9.30 18.10
C LEU A 661 -17.10 9.55 19.62
N ASP A 662 -17.52 10.75 20.04
CA ASP A 662 -17.69 11.07 21.46
C ASP A 662 -18.74 10.22 22.14
N GLU A 663 -19.83 9.95 21.42
CA GLU A 663 -21.00 9.26 21.96
C GLU A 663 -20.78 7.74 21.99
N VAL A 664 -20.08 7.17 21.01
CA VAL A 664 -19.97 5.70 20.81
C VAL A 664 -18.67 5.10 21.35
N CYS A 665 -17.52 5.73 21.11
CA CYS A 665 -16.21 5.12 21.36
C CYS A 665 -15.85 5.07 22.85
N THR A 666 -15.24 3.97 23.28
CA THR A 666 -14.67 3.78 24.63
C THR A 666 -13.18 4.06 24.67
N ASP A 667 -12.51 3.86 23.54
CA ASP A 667 -11.07 3.91 23.37
C ASP A 667 -10.74 4.56 22.02
N ILE A 668 -9.60 5.25 21.94
CA ILE A 668 -9.11 5.87 20.71
C ILE A 668 -7.74 5.30 20.36
N TYR A 669 -7.62 4.77 19.14
CA TYR A 669 -6.33 4.53 18.50
C TYR A 669 -5.98 5.72 17.62
N HIS A 670 -4.90 6.42 17.93
CA HIS A 670 -4.46 7.58 17.17
C HIS A 670 -3.18 7.28 16.38
N TYR A 671 -3.15 7.67 15.10
CA TYR A 671 -1.97 7.54 14.24
C TYR A 671 -0.92 8.60 14.58
N GLU A 672 0.24 8.17 15.07
CA GLU A 672 1.34 9.05 15.47
C GLU A 672 2.67 8.51 14.95
N GLY A 673 3.38 9.30 14.13
CA GLY A 673 4.72 8.92 13.67
C GLY A 673 4.79 7.54 12.99
N LYS A 674 3.74 7.17 12.22
CA LYS A 674 3.55 5.83 11.62
C LYS A 674 3.39 4.70 12.65
N LYS A 675 2.89 4.98 13.84
CA LYS A 675 2.47 3.99 14.83
C LYS A 675 1.03 4.24 15.27
N LEU A 676 0.38 3.20 15.77
CA LEU A 676 -0.89 3.30 16.48
C LEU A 676 -0.59 3.45 17.96
N VAL A 677 -1.10 4.52 18.56
CA VAL A 677 -1.02 4.77 20.00
C VAL A 677 -2.40 4.64 20.59
N HIS A 678 -2.54 3.80 21.60
CA HIS A 678 -3.80 3.58 22.32
C HIS A 678 -4.02 4.64 23.39
N TYR A 679 -5.22 5.20 23.43
CA TYR A 679 -5.68 6.13 24.44
C TYR A 679 -7.02 5.64 25.00
N LYS A 680 -7.13 5.58 26.33
CA LYS A 680 -8.35 5.18 27.02
C LYS A 680 -9.32 6.36 27.13
N GLY A 681 -10.59 6.14 26.80
CA GLY A 681 -11.65 7.16 26.79
C GLY A 681 -12.09 7.54 25.37
N ASN A 682 -13.18 8.33 25.30
CA ASN A 682 -13.73 8.83 24.04
C ASN A 682 -12.89 9.99 23.45
N LEU A 683 -13.31 10.54 22.31
CA LEU A 683 -12.57 11.59 21.60
C LEU A 683 -12.32 12.84 22.49
N ALA A 684 -13.30 13.27 23.28
CA ALA A 684 -13.14 14.39 24.21
C ALA A 684 -12.10 14.12 25.30
N ALA A 685 -12.02 12.89 25.83
CA ALA A 685 -10.99 12.49 26.77
C ALA A 685 -9.60 12.47 26.13
N PHE A 686 -9.50 11.95 24.90
CA PHE A 686 -8.27 11.99 24.11
C PHE A 686 -7.79 13.44 23.88
N VAL A 687 -8.67 14.37 23.51
CA VAL A 687 -8.27 15.78 23.27
C VAL A 687 -7.81 16.49 24.55
N LYS A 688 -8.29 16.08 25.73
CA LYS A 688 -7.76 16.57 27.01
C LYS A 688 -6.33 16.09 27.26
N GLN A 689 -6.03 14.84 26.91
CA GLN A 689 -4.69 14.27 27.05
C GLN A 689 -3.73 14.78 25.97
N LYS A 690 -4.23 15.01 24.75
CA LYS A 690 -3.47 15.51 23.60
C LYS A 690 -4.14 16.73 22.98
N PRO A 691 -3.73 17.96 23.37
CA PRO A 691 -4.34 19.20 22.90
C PRO A 691 -4.24 19.43 21.38
N GLU A 692 -3.27 18.80 20.70
CA GLU A 692 -3.15 18.80 19.24
C GLU A 692 -4.37 18.19 18.54
N GLY A 693 -5.11 17.30 19.22
CA GLY A 693 -6.36 16.72 18.73
C GLY A 693 -7.54 17.71 18.70
N LYS A 694 -7.38 18.96 19.15
CA LYS A 694 -8.44 19.98 19.04
C LYS A 694 -8.87 20.25 17.59
N SER A 695 -8.01 19.97 16.61
CA SER A 695 -8.36 20.02 15.19
C SER A 695 -9.53 19.10 14.84
N TYR A 696 -9.76 18.02 15.60
CA TYR A 696 -10.94 17.18 15.47
C TYR A 696 -12.24 17.90 15.85
N TYR A 697 -12.23 19.08 16.48
CA TYR A 697 -13.42 19.88 16.79
C TYR A 697 -13.48 21.20 16.04
N THR A 698 -12.37 21.72 15.50
CA THR A 698 -12.32 23.08 14.90
C THR A 698 -11.90 23.06 13.44
N LEU A 699 -12.63 23.76 12.56
CA LEU A 699 -12.35 23.87 11.11
C LEU A 699 -11.15 24.78 10.76
N SER A 700 -10.60 25.54 11.72
CA SER A 700 -9.66 26.63 11.45
C SER A 700 -8.17 26.28 11.61
N SER A 701 -7.83 25.16 12.25
CA SER A 701 -6.44 24.74 12.48
C SER A 701 -5.95 23.71 11.43
N SER A 702 -6.22 23.94 10.14
CA SER A 702 -5.83 22.99 9.09
C SER A 702 -4.41 23.26 8.57
N MET A 703 -3.57 22.23 8.50
CA MET A 703 -2.25 22.31 7.83
C MET A 703 -2.38 22.39 6.30
N VAL A 704 -3.53 21.99 5.74
CA VAL A 704 -3.81 21.98 4.30
C VAL A 704 -4.53 23.28 3.92
N GLN A 705 -3.93 24.08 3.04
CA GLN A 705 -4.51 25.32 2.53
C GLN A 705 -4.97 25.13 1.08
N PHE A 706 -6.26 25.30 0.82
CA PHE A 706 -6.78 25.35 -0.55
C PHE A 706 -6.75 26.78 -1.07
N LYS A 707 -6.37 26.96 -2.34
CA LYS A 707 -6.37 28.25 -3.01
C LYS A 707 -7.15 28.15 -4.31
N PHE A 708 -8.32 28.77 -4.31
CA PHE A 708 -9.17 28.84 -5.49
C PHE A 708 -8.77 30.00 -6.40
N PRO A 709 -8.66 29.76 -7.73
CA PRO A 709 -8.42 30.85 -8.66
C PRO A 709 -9.57 31.84 -8.66
N ALA A 710 -9.25 33.12 -8.85
CA ALA A 710 -10.26 34.16 -8.98
C ALA A 710 -11.08 33.95 -10.27
N PRO A 711 -12.40 34.17 -10.22
CA PRO A 711 -13.24 34.14 -11.40
C PRO A 711 -12.84 35.24 -12.38
N GLY A 712 -13.02 34.97 -13.68
CA GLY A 712 -12.84 35.98 -14.73
C GLY A 712 -13.88 37.11 -14.64
N ILE A 713 -13.68 38.17 -15.42
CA ILE A 713 -14.62 39.28 -15.50
C ILE A 713 -15.76 38.91 -16.45
N LEU A 714 -17.01 38.92 -15.97
CA LEU A 714 -18.20 38.73 -16.80
C LEU A 714 -18.54 40.02 -17.55
N SER A 715 -18.33 40.01 -18.88
CA SER A 715 -18.68 41.15 -19.75
C SER A 715 -20.17 41.49 -19.64
N GLY A 716 -20.49 42.74 -19.30
CA GLY A 716 -21.87 43.22 -19.12
C GLY A 716 -22.38 43.21 -17.68
N ILE A 717 -21.62 42.66 -16.73
CA ILE A 717 -21.95 42.64 -15.29
C ILE A 717 -20.98 43.56 -14.54
N LYS A 718 -21.49 44.71 -14.07
CA LYS A 718 -20.70 45.70 -13.32
C LYS A 718 -20.78 45.54 -11.80
N SER A 719 -21.81 44.81 -11.32
CA SER A 719 -22.05 44.57 -9.89
C SER A 719 -22.16 43.07 -9.64
N ASN A 720 -21.54 42.61 -8.54
CA ASN A 720 -21.54 41.20 -8.13
C ASN A 720 -22.93 40.72 -7.67
N THR A 721 -23.84 41.64 -7.36
CA THR A 721 -25.23 41.36 -6.93
C THR A 721 -26.21 41.16 -8.08
N ARG A 722 -25.76 41.30 -9.34
CA ARG A 722 -26.62 41.08 -10.50
C ARG A 722 -26.79 39.57 -10.74
N SER A 723 -28.01 39.15 -11.05
CA SER A 723 -28.31 37.76 -11.43
C SER A 723 -27.47 37.33 -12.63
N ILE A 724 -26.68 36.26 -12.46
CA ILE A 724 -25.85 35.64 -13.49
C ILE A 724 -26.47 34.33 -14.02
N LEU A 725 -27.34 33.72 -13.21
CA LEU A 725 -28.13 32.53 -13.54
C LEU A 725 -29.52 32.66 -12.90
N ARG A 726 -30.57 32.34 -13.66
CA ARG A 726 -31.96 32.36 -13.18
C ARG A 726 -32.71 31.12 -13.62
N MET A 727 -33.42 30.49 -12.70
CA MET A 727 -34.37 29.40 -12.93
C MET A 727 -35.77 29.91 -12.59
N THR A 728 -36.73 29.72 -13.48
CA THR A 728 -38.10 30.23 -13.32
C THR A 728 -39.13 29.13 -13.59
N ASN A 729 -39.89 28.77 -12.56
CA ASN A 729 -41.01 27.81 -12.57
C ASN A 729 -40.67 26.49 -13.26
N CYS A 730 -39.49 25.93 -12.97
CA CYS A 730 -39.02 24.73 -13.63
C CYS A 730 -39.54 23.46 -12.98
N SER A 731 -40.08 22.55 -13.80
CA SER A 731 -40.51 21.21 -13.36
C SER A 731 -39.87 20.11 -14.20
N TYR A 732 -39.59 18.96 -13.58
CA TYR A 732 -38.98 17.81 -14.23
C TYR A 732 -39.46 16.48 -13.65
N THR A 733 -39.73 15.54 -14.55
CA THR A 733 -40.18 14.18 -14.24
C THR A 733 -39.28 13.20 -14.98
N TYR A 734 -38.66 12.26 -14.26
CA TYR A 734 -37.85 11.20 -14.88
C TYR A 734 -38.72 10.26 -15.72
N PRO A 735 -38.20 9.70 -16.84
CA PRO A 735 -38.92 8.73 -17.65
C PRO A 735 -39.38 7.51 -16.81
N GLY A 736 -40.66 7.15 -16.90
CA GLY A 736 -41.24 6.04 -16.14
C GLY A 736 -41.70 6.37 -14.71
N ALA A 737 -41.46 7.59 -14.21
CA ALA A 737 -41.94 8.02 -12.90
C ALA A 737 -43.39 8.53 -12.96
N SER A 738 -44.21 8.17 -11.97
CA SER A 738 -45.63 8.58 -11.87
C SER A 738 -45.85 9.98 -11.28
N LYS A 739 -44.82 10.58 -10.67
CA LYS A 739 -44.86 11.91 -10.04
C LYS A 739 -43.64 12.75 -10.44
N PRO A 740 -43.79 14.09 -10.58
CA PRO A 740 -42.67 14.98 -10.86
C PRO A 740 -41.66 14.93 -9.71
N SER A 741 -40.39 14.82 -10.07
CA SER A 741 -39.29 14.79 -9.09
C SER A 741 -38.96 16.19 -8.56
N LEU A 742 -39.28 17.22 -9.34
CA LEU A 742 -39.24 18.62 -8.93
C LEU A 742 -40.38 19.39 -9.63
N ALA A 743 -41.10 20.23 -8.89
CA ALA A 743 -42.20 21.04 -9.40
C ALA A 743 -42.04 22.52 -9.04
N ASP A 744 -42.30 23.39 -10.01
CA ASP A 744 -42.38 24.85 -9.88
C ASP A 744 -41.17 25.52 -9.20
N ALA A 745 -39.97 24.98 -9.42
CA ALA A 745 -38.76 25.48 -8.76
C ALA A 745 -38.25 26.77 -9.38
N SER A 746 -37.96 27.78 -8.54
CA SER A 746 -37.41 29.07 -8.96
C SER A 746 -36.22 29.48 -8.10
N LEU A 747 -35.15 29.98 -8.72
CA LEU A 747 -33.92 30.43 -8.05
C LEU A 747 -33.18 31.48 -8.89
N SER A 748 -32.54 32.45 -8.24
CA SER A 748 -31.66 33.42 -8.90
C SER A 748 -30.32 33.47 -8.17
N LEU A 749 -29.23 33.33 -8.93
CA LEU A 749 -27.86 33.30 -8.41
C LEU A 749 -27.05 34.48 -8.93
N THR A 750 -26.13 34.95 -8.11
CA THR A 750 -25.24 36.10 -8.34
C THR A 750 -23.79 35.68 -8.06
N LEU A 751 -22.81 36.56 -8.34
CA LEU A 751 -21.40 36.29 -8.02
C LEU A 751 -21.13 36.32 -6.50
N SER A 752 -22.01 36.93 -5.71
CA SER A 752 -21.91 36.95 -4.25
C SER A 752 -22.77 35.89 -3.55
N SER A 753 -23.51 35.09 -4.31
CA SER A 753 -24.41 34.08 -3.74
C SER A 753 -23.63 33.01 -2.98
N ARG A 754 -24.16 32.63 -1.81
CA ARG A 754 -23.68 31.56 -0.93
C ARG A 754 -24.91 30.80 -0.44
N VAL A 755 -25.31 29.80 -1.22
CA VAL A 755 -26.61 29.13 -1.06
C VAL A 755 -26.40 27.68 -0.68
N ALA A 756 -27.04 27.23 0.39
CA ALA A 756 -27.13 25.82 0.75
C ALA A 756 -28.51 25.26 0.41
N ILE A 757 -28.54 24.07 -0.17
CA ILE A 757 -29.77 23.32 -0.45
C ILE A 757 -29.86 22.18 0.56
N ILE A 758 -30.90 22.22 1.40
CA ILE A 758 -31.11 21.31 2.53
C ILE A 758 -32.43 20.55 2.32
N GLY A 759 -32.47 19.29 2.70
CA GLY A 759 -33.65 18.44 2.56
C GLY A 759 -33.32 16.97 2.78
N GLY A 760 -34.35 16.16 3.05
CA GLY A 760 -34.21 14.71 3.23
C GLY A 760 -33.72 14.00 1.97
N ASN A 761 -33.25 12.75 2.14
CA ASN A 761 -32.85 11.92 1.01
C ASN A 761 -34.05 11.67 0.08
N GLY A 762 -33.86 11.82 -1.23
CA GLY A 762 -34.93 11.66 -2.22
C GLY A 762 -35.87 12.87 -2.37
N ALA A 763 -35.66 13.97 -1.65
CA ALA A 763 -36.52 15.16 -1.73
C ALA A 763 -36.45 15.93 -3.08
N GLY A 764 -35.49 15.60 -3.96
CA GLY A 764 -35.29 16.27 -5.26
C GLY A 764 -34.07 17.20 -5.34
N LYS A 765 -33.18 17.20 -4.33
CA LYS A 765 -31.97 18.06 -4.26
C LYS A 765 -31.03 17.90 -5.46
N SER A 766 -30.64 16.67 -5.78
CA SER A 766 -29.73 16.40 -6.91
C SER A 766 -30.40 16.71 -8.25
N THR A 767 -31.71 16.43 -8.39
CA THR A 767 -32.50 16.80 -9.58
C THR A 767 -32.51 18.32 -9.78
N PHE A 768 -32.63 19.09 -8.69
CA PHE A 768 -32.55 20.55 -8.72
C PHE A 768 -31.20 21.03 -9.26
N ILE A 769 -30.08 20.48 -8.77
CA ILE A 769 -28.75 20.83 -9.29
C ILE A 769 -28.56 20.40 -10.74
N LYS A 770 -29.00 19.20 -11.13
CA LYS A 770 -28.93 18.71 -12.51
C LYS A 770 -29.65 19.63 -13.49
N MET A 771 -30.80 20.17 -13.10
CA MET A 771 -31.50 21.20 -13.88
C MET A 771 -30.73 22.52 -13.92
N LEU A 772 -30.19 22.96 -12.78
CA LEU A 772 -29.41 24.20 -12.66
C LEU A 772 -28.14 24.19 -13.52
N THR A 773 -27.44 23.05 -13.59
CA THR A 773 -26.17 22.88 -14.31
C THR A 773 -26.35 22.44 -15.77
N GLY A 774 -27.59 22.15 -16.18
CA GLY A 774 -27.97 21.77 -17.53
C GLY A 774 -27.69 20.30 -17.88
N GLU A 775 -27.68 19.39 -16.90
CA GLU A 775 -27.62 17.94 -17.16
C GLU A 775 -28.98 17.38 -17.56
N THR A 776 -30.06 17.95 -17.01
CA THR A 776 -31.45 17.60 -17.34
C THR A 776 -32.18 18.82 -17.90
N ILE A 777 -33.01 18.61 -18.91
CA ILE A 777 -33.82 19.67 -19.53
C ILE A 777 -35.16 19.76 -18.78
N PRO A 778 -35.57 20.93 -18.27
CA PRO A 778 -36.87 21.09 -17.63
C PRO A 778 -38.01 20.88 -18.64
N GLN A 779 -39.09 20.22 -18.21
CA GLN A 779 -40.28 19.99 -19.03
C GLN A 779 -41.17 21.24 -19.13
N THR A 780 -41.24 21.99 -18.03
CA THR A 780 -41.91 23.29 -17.95
C THR A 780 -40.96 24.31 -17.33
N GLY A 781 -41.17 25.61 -17.59
CA GLY A 781 -40.29 26.69 -17.11
C GLY A 781 -39.02 26.88 -17.96
N LYS A 782 -38.09 27.73 -17.50
CA LYS A 782 -36.82 28.00 -18.20
C LYS A 782 -35.65 28.29 -17.26
N VAL A 783 -34.46 27.86 -17.68
CA VAL A 783 -33.17 28.18 -17.04
C VAL A 783 -32.38 29.12 -17.93
N GLU A 784 -32.11 30.33 -17.44
CA GLU A 784 -31.40 31.40 -18.14
C GLU A 784 -29.98 31.54 -17.57
N LYS A 785 -28.98 31.34 -18.42
CA LYS A 785 -27.55 31.44 -18.09
C LYS A 785 -26.92 32.64 -18.81
N HIS A 786 -26.06 33.38 -18.11
CA HIS A 786 -25.22 34.37 -18.77
C HIS A 786 -24.21 33.69 -19.73
N PRO A 787 -24.03 34.15 -20.99
CA PRO A 787 -23.21 33.47 -22.01
C PRO A 787 -21.79 33.09 -21.56
N ASN A 788 -21.07 34.03 -20.92
CA ASN A 788 -19.70 33.78 -20.46
C ASN A 788 -19.64 33.13 -19.07
N LEU A 789 -20.78 32.70 -18.51
CA LEU A 789 -20.80 32.03 -17.20
C LEU A 789 -20.15 30.66 -17.32
N ARG A 790 -19.23 30.39 -16.39
CA ARG A 790 -18.57 29.09 -16.24
C ARG A 790 -18.97 28.52 -14.89
N ILE A 791 -19.44 27.29 -14.90
CA ILE A 791 -19.90 26.60 -13.70
C ILE A 791 -18.93 25.44 -13.46
N GLY A 792 -18.20 25.49 -12.35
CA GLY A 792 -17.46 24.33 -11.84
C GLY A 792 -18.46 23.47 -11.08
N TYR A 793 -18.68 22.24 -11.54
CA TYR A 793 -19.64 21.33 -10.91
C TYR A 793 -18.92 20.11 -10.36
N ILE A 794 -19.17 19.80 -9.09
CA ILE A 794 -18.69 18.60 -8.41
C ILE A 794 -19.91 17.79 -8.01
N LYS A 795 -20.07 16.63 -8.66
CA LYS A 795 -21.17 15.70 -8.43
C LYS A 795 -20.99 14.94 -7.13
N GLN A 796 -22.10 14.44 -6.57
CA GLN A 796 -22.06 13.46 -5.49
C GLN A 796 -21.30 12.18 -5.89
N HIS A 797 -21.47 11.74 -7.14
CA HIS A 797 -20.69 10.65 -7.76
C HIS A 797 -19.56 11.20 -8.65
N ALA A 798 -18.81 12.19 -8.14
CA ALA A 798 -17.68 12.79 -8.87
C ALA A 798 -16.62 11.78 -9.34
N LEU A 799 -16.57 10.62 -8.69
CA LEU A 799 -15.59 9.56 -8.93
C LEU A 799 -15.82 8.82 -10.26
N GLU A 800 -17.07 8.65 -10.72
CA GLU A 800 -17.39 7.90 -11.95
C GLU A 800 -16.63 8.43 -13.17
N HIS A 801 -16.52 9.76 -13.30
CA HIS A 801 -15.82 10.39 -14.42
C HIS A 801 -14.31 10.14 -14.41
N VAL A 802 -13.73 10.05 -13.21
CA VAL A 802 -12.30 9.82 -12.99
C VAL A 802 -12.00 8.32 -13.06
N GLU A 803 -12.97 7.46 -12.73
CA GLU A 803 -12.90 6.00 -12.83
C GLU A 803 -12.88 5.48 -14.28
N MET A 804 -13.30 6.29 -15.25
CA MET A 804 -13.07 5.96 -16.67
C MET A 804 -11.61 6.16 -17.12
N HIS A 805 -10.75 6.70 -16.25
CA HIS A 805 -9.37 7.07 -16.57
C HIS A 805 -8.37 6.61 -15.49
N LEU A 806 -8.61 5.45 -14.88
CA LEU A 806 -7.77 4.89 -13.80
C LEU A 806 -6.32 4.67 -14.25
N GLU A 807 -6.08 4.44 -15.53
CA GLU A 807 -4.76 4.19 -16.13
C GLU A 807 -3.89 5.46 -16.28
N LYS A 808 -4.50 6.64 -16.25
CA LYS A 808 -3.81 7.93 -16.39
C LYS A 808 -3.35 8.46 -15.04
N THR A 809 -2.33 9.33 -15.05
CA THR A 809 -2.00 10.14 -13.87
C THR A 809 -2.93 11.37 -13.78
N PRO A 810 -3.12 11.99 -12.60
CA PRO A 810 -3.90 13.22 -12.47
C PRO A 810 -3.48 14.33 -13.45
N SER A 811 -2.17 14.47 -13.68
CA SER A 811 -1.62 15.43 -14.65
C SER A 811 -2.08 15.12 -16.08
N GLN A 812 -1.99 13.85 -16.50
CA GLN A 812 -2.47 13.40 -17.82
C GLN A 812 -3.99 13.53 -17.96
N TYR A 813 -4.76 13.27 -16.91
CA TYR A 813 -6.21 13.45 -16.90
C TYR A 813 -6.58 14.92 -17.13
N LEU A 814 -5.90 15.86 -16.46
CA LEU A 814 -6.14 17.29 -16.64
C LEU A 814 -5.77 17.76 -18.06
N GLN A 815 -4.64 17.28 -18.59
CA GLN A 815 -4.25 17.52 -19.99
C GLN A 815 -5.28 16.97 -20.97
N TRP A 816 -5.78 15.76 -20.74
CA TRP A 816 -6.83 15.15 -21.57
C TRP A 816 -8.12 15.97 -21.53
N ARG A 817 -8.55 16.40 -20.34
CA ARG A 817 -9.79 17.16 -20.13
C ARG A 817 -9.80 18.49 -20.87
N TYR A 818 -8.64 19.14 -20.97
CA TYR A 818 -8.47 20.47 -21.56
C TYR A 818 -7.68 20.52 -22.87
N ALA A 819 -7.43 19.36 -23.51
CA ALA A 819 -6.51 19.23 -24.64
C ALA A 819 -6.78 20.19 -25.81
N ASN A 820 -8.04 20.53 -26.08
CA ASN A 820 -8.41 21.41 -27.19
C ASN A 820 -8.67 22.87 -26.75
N GLY A 821 -8.36 23.24 -25.50
CA GLY A 821 -8.67 24.56 -24.95
C GLY A 821 -10.13 24.74 -24.51
N ASP A 822 -10.89 23.66 -24.45
CA ASP A 822 -12.25 23.57 -23.95
C ASP A 822 -12.35 22.54 -22.82
N ASP A 823 -13.42 22.63 -22.02
CA ASP A 823 -13.69 21.61 -21.00
C ASP A 823 -14.49 20.47 -21.62
N ARG A 824 -13.81 19.35 -21.93
CA ARG A 824 -14.45 18.19 -22.58
C ARG A 824 -15.64 17.63 -21.81
N GLU A 825 -15.66 17.79 -20.49
CA GLU A 825 -16.76 17.30 -19.65
C GLU A 825 -18.09 18.01 -19.97
N VAL A 826 -18.04 19.27 -20.42
CA VAL A 826 -19.25 20.05 -20.73
C VAL A 826 -20.01 19.48 -21.92
N PHE A 827 -19.32 18.90 -22.90
CA PHE A 827 -19.95 18.32 -24.10
C PHE A 827 -20.71 17.02 -23.82
N LEU A 828 -20.42 16.33 -22.72
CA LEU A 828 -21.12 15.11 -22.31
C LEU A 828 -22.52 15.37 -21.74
N LYS A 829 -22.90 16.65 -21.51
CA LYS A 829 -24.21 17.01 -20.97
C LYS A 829 -25.33 16.76 -21.98
N GLN A 830 -26.48 16.24 -21.52
CA GLN A 830 -27.64 15.98 -22.39
C GLN A 830 -28.16 17.24 -23.10
N THR A 831 -28.02 18.42 -22.49
CA THR A 831 -28.37 19.70 -23.13
C THR A 831 -27.48 20.06 -24.33
N ARG A 832 -26.34 19.39 -24.52
CA ARG A 832 -25.37 19.62 -25.60
C ARG A 832 -25.46 18.59 -26.72
N ILE A 833 -25.99 17.41 -26.44
CA ILE A 833 -26.23 16.39 -27.46
C ILE A 833 -27.36 16.87 -28.39
N LEU A 834 -27.08 16.93 -29.70
CA LEU A 834 -28.07 17.27 -30.73
C LEU A 834 -29.09 16.13 -30.84
N THR A 835 -30.37 16.45 -30.59
CA THR A 835 -31.47 15.50 -30.80
C THR A 835 -31.79 15.40 -32.28
N GLU A 836 -32.57 14.40 -32.68
CA GLU A 836 -33.05 14.28 -34.06
C GLU A 836 -33.84 15.52 -34.53
N GLN A 837 -34.56 16.17 -33.61
CA GLN A 837 -35.27 17.42 -33.88
C GLN A 837 -34.30 18.58 -34.18
N ASP A 838 -33.17 18.66 -33.47
CA ASP A 838 -32.15 19.68 -33.72
C ASP A 838 -31.43 19.43 -35.06
N LYS A 839 -31.15 18.17 -35.37
CA LYS A 839 -30.57 17.78 -36.67
C LYS A 839 -31.50 18.17 -37.82
N ALA A 840 -32.79 17.90 -37.70
CA ALA A 840 -33.79 18.36 -38.66
C ALA A 840 -33.87 19.90 -38.75
N GLN A 841 -33.69 20.61 -37.63
CA GLN A 841 -33.66 22.07 -37.62
C GLN A 841 -32.44 22.63 -38.36
N MET A 842 -31.28 21.98 -38.31
CA MET A 842 -30.07 22.33 -39.10
C MET A 842 -30.27 22.16 -40.62
N GLU A 843 -31.25 21.37 -41.04
CA GLU A 843 -31.57 21.19 -42.45
C GLU A 843 -32.54 22.25 -42.99
N LYS A 844 -33.25 22.96 -42.11
CA LYS A 844 -34.21 24.00 -42.51
C LYS A 844 -33.48 25.22 -43.06
N PRO A 845 -33.82 25.68 -44.27
CA PRO A 845 -33.23 26.88 -44.84
C PRO A 845 -33.85 28.12 -44.18
N VAL A 846 -33.00 29.06 -43.77
CA VAL A 846 -33.32 30.32 -43.09
C VAL A 846 -33.28 31.44 -44.11
N ASP A 847 -34.37 32.21 -44.21
CA ASP A 847 -34.39 33.47 -44.97
C ASP A 847 -34.27 34.66 -44.01
N LEU A 848 -33.34 35.56 -44.32
CA LEU A 848 -33.07 36.76 -43.54
C LEU A 848 -33.72 38.03 -44.10
N GLY A 849 -34.43 37.92 -45.24
CA GLY A 849 -35.04 39.07 -45.90
C GLY A 849 -34.01 40.05 -46.50
N ASP A 850 -32.76 39.60 -46.70
CA ASP A 850 -31.64 40.38 -47.22
C ASP A 850 -31.51 40.29 -48.76
N GLY A 851 -32.53 39.73 -49.43
CA GLY A 851 -32.62 39.61 -50.89
C GLY A 851 -31.75 38.51 -51.50
N ARG A 852 -31.05 37.70 -50.69
CA ARG A 852 -30.17 36.61 -51.16
C ARG A 852 -30.79 35.21 -51.04
N GLY A 853 -32.08 35.15 -50.67
CA GLY A 853 -32.85 33.92 -50.57
C GLY A 853 -32.47 33.03 -49.37
N PRO A 854 -33.22 31.92 -49.20
CA PRO A 854 -33.12 31.04 -48.04
C PRO A 854 -31.83 30.22 -48.09
N ARG A 855 -31.09 30.20 -46.97
CA ARG A 855 -29.76 29.57 -46.84
C ARG A 855 -29.66 28.74 -45.57
N ARG A 856 -28.78 27.74 -45.55
CA ARG A 856 -28.61 26.82 -44.40
C ARG A 856 -27.37 27.14 -43.59
N ILE A 857 -27.53 27.14 -42.27
CA ILE A 857 -26.43 27.37 -41.32
C ILE A 857 -25.51 26.14 -41.32
N GLU A 858 -24.22 26.37 -41.53
CA GLU A 858 -23.18 25.35 -41.43
C GLU A 858 -22.56 25.35 -40.04
N ALA A 859 -22.04 26.50 -39.61
CA ALA A 859 -21.37 26.67 -38.33
C ALA A 859 -21.39 28.14 -37.89
N ILE A 860 -21.17 28.37 -36.59
CA ILE A 860 -20.86 29.69 -36.04
C ILE A 860 -19.35 29.87 -36.05
N MET A 861 -18.86 30.93 -36.68
CA MET A 861 -17.42 31.22 -36.82
C MET A 861 -16.90 32.17 -35.76
N GLY A 862 -17.74 33.08 -35.29
CA GLY A 862 -17.33 34.20 -34.46
C GLY A 862 -18.48 34.78 -33.66
N ARG A 863 -18.14 35.49 -32.59
CA ARG A 863 -19.09 36.22 -31.74
C ARG A 863 -18.57 37.64 -31.51
N GLN A 864 -19.43 38.63 -31.67
CA GLN A 864 -19.12 40.00 -31.28
C GLN A 864 -20.21 40.59 -30.39
N LYS A 865 -19.82 41.56 -29.57
CA LYS A 865 -20.76 42.32 -28.75
C LYS A 865 -21.66 43.18 -29.63
N TRP A 866 -22.96 43.06 -29.43
CA TRP A 866 -23.97 43.82 -30.15
C TRP A 866 -24.98 44.41 -29.17
N LYS A 867 -24.96 45.74 -28.98
CA LYS A 867 -25.76 46.43 -27.97
C LYS A 867 -25.55 45.81 -26.56
N LYS A 868 -26.61 45.31 -25.92
CA LYS A 868 -26.60 44.61 -24.61
C LYS A 868 -26.49 43.08 -24.73
N THR A 869 -26.39 42.54 -25.95
CA THR A 869 -26.37 41.11 -26.28
C THR A 869 -25.17 40.80 -27.20
N PHE A 870 -25.21 39.65 -27.87
CA PHE A 870 -24.22 39.21 -28.85
C PHE A 870 -24.84 39.05 -30.24
N GLN A 871 -24.00 39.16 -31.26
CA GLN A 871 -24.31 38.67 -32.60
C GLN A 871 -23.23 37.71 -33.05
N TYR A 872 -23.61 36.75 -33.87
CA TYR A 872 -22.78 35.62 -34.27
C TYR A 872 -22.54 35.67 -35.77
N GLU A 873 -21.30 35.40 -36.15
CA GLU A 873 -20.91 35.25 -37.54
C GLU A 873 -21.28 33.86 -38.03
N ILE A 874 -22.21 33.79 -38.98
CA ILE A 874 -22.73 32.55 -39.51
C ILE A 874 -22.03 32.19 -40.81
N LYS A 875 -21.44 30.99 -40.84
CA LYS A 875 -21.00 30.33 -42.07
C LYS A 875 -22.18 29.62 -42.70
N TRP A 876 -22.42 29.91 -43.97
CA TRP A 876 -23.48 29.29 -44.75
C TRP A 876 -22.95 28.10 -45.57
N VAL A 877 -23.74 27.03 -45.64
CA VAL A 877 -23.40 25.82 -46.40
C VAL A 877 -23.18 26.18 -47.87
N GLY A 878 -22.05 25.74 -48.43
CA GLY A 878 -21.73 25.93 -49.85
C GLY A 878 -21.35 27.35 -50.28
N LEU A 879 -21.34 28.33 -49.36
CA LEU A 879 -20.88 29.69 -49.64
C LEU A 879 -19.47 29.94 -49.11
N LEU A 880 -18.70 30.75 -49.82
CA LEU A 880 -17.37 31.18 -49.39
C LEU A 880 -17.44 32.03 -48.11
N PRO A 881 -16.43 32.00 -47.21
CA PRO A 881 -16.42 32.76 -45.96
C PRO A 881 -16.66 34.27 -46.10
N LYS A 882 -16.32 34.86 -47.26
CA LYS A 882 -16.63 36.27 -47.58
C LYS A 882 -18.13 36.61 -47.58
N HIS A 883 -19.00 35.59 -47.62
CA HIS A 883 -20.45 35.73 -47.59
C HIS A 883 -21.06 35.43 -46.22
N ASN A 884 -20.23 35.25 -45.19
CA ASN A 884 -20.71 35.13 -43.81
C ASN A 884 -21.52 36.37 -43.42
N THR A 885 -22.56 36.15 -42.62
CA THR A 885 -23.45 37.22 -42.17
C THR A 885 -23.53 37.22 -40.65
N MET A 886 -23.64 38.41 -40.06
CA MET A 886 -23.81 38.54 -38.62
C MET A 886 -25.30 38.46 -38.28
N ILE A 887 -25.69 37.55 -37.40
CA ILE A 887 -27.07 37.36 -36.95
C ILE A 887 -27.14 37.55 -35.43
N SER A 888 -28.18 38.22 -34.95
CA SER A 888 -28.36 38.46 -33.51
C SER A 888 -28.65 37.17 -32.74
N ARG A 889 -28.25 37.12 -31.45
CA ARG A 889 -28.56 35.99 -30.56
C ARG A 889 -30.05 35.67 -30.48
N GLU A 890 -30.87 36.71 -30.40
CA GLU A 890 -32.33 36.63 -30.25
C GLU A 890 -32.92 35.96 -31.49
N THR A 891 -32.56 36.45 -32.67
CA THR A 891 -33.00 35.87 -33.96
C THR A 891 -32.61 34.39 -34.10
N LEU A 892 -31.36 34.02 -33.77
CA LEU A 892 -30.93 32.61 -33.83
C LEU A 892 -31.69 31.72 -32.85
N THR A 893 -32.03 32.26 -31.67
CA THR A 893 -32.79 31.52 -30.65
C THR A 893 -34.24 31.33 -31.07
N GLU A 894 -34.88 32.36 -31.64
CA GLU A 894 -36.24 32.30 -32.18
C GLU A 894 -36.35 31.32 -33.36
N LEU A 895 -35.30 31.25 -34.19
CA LEU A 895 -35.18 30.29 -35.28
C LEU A 895 -34.84 28.87 -34.81
N GLY A 896 -34.75 28.61 -33.50
CA GLY A 896 -34.54 27.27 -32.94
C GLY A 896 -33.09 26.81 -32.86
N PHE A 897 -32.09 27.66 -33.15
CA PHE A 897 -30.66 27.31 -33.12
C PHE A 897 -30.00 27.51 -31.75
N PHE A 898 -30.78 27.36 -30.65
CA PHE A 898 -30.30 27.61 -29.29
C PHE A 898 -29.09 26.76 -28.90
N LYS A 899 -29.10 25.46 -29.23
CA LYS A 899 -27.99 24.55 -28.87
C LYS A 899 -26.68 24.94 -29.55
N LEU A 900 -26.73 25.29 -30.83
CA LEU A 900 -25.57 25.72 -31.62
C LEU A 900 -24.97 27.03 -31.07
N VAL A 901 -25.82 27.99 -30.71
CA VAL A 901 -25.41 29.24 -30.06
C VAL A 901 -24.77 28.96 -28.70
N GLN A 902 -25.38 28.09 -27.90
CA GLN A 902 -24.92 27.77 -26.55
C GLN A 902 -23.59 26.99 -26.57
N GLU A 903 -23.39 26.10 -27.53
CA GLU A 903 -22.13 25.37 -27.75
C GLU A 903 -20.99 26.36 -28.05
N PHE A 904 -21.21 27.30 -28.97
CA PHE A 904 -20.22 28.34 -29.29
C PHE A 904 -19.94 29.26 -28.09
N ASP A 905 -20.98 29.66 -27.35
CA ASP A 905 -20.82 30.47 -26.14
C ASP A 905 -20.00 29.75 -25.06
N ASP A 906 -20.20 28.45 -24.86
CA ASP A 906 -19.44 27.66 -23.88
C ASP A 906 -17.98 27.48 -24.31
N HIS A 907 -17.71 27.25 -25.60
CA HIS A 907 -16.36 27.20 -26.15
C HIS A 907 -15.62 28.53 -25.94
N GLU A 908 -16.24 29.65 -26.32
CA GLU A 908 -15.66 30.98 -26.11
C GLU A 908 -15.47 31.30 -24.61
N ALA A 909 -16.44 30.95 -23.77
CA ALA A 909 -16.35 31.17 -22.33
C ALA A 909 -15.20 30.37 -21.71
N SER A 910 -14.99 29.12 -22.15
CA SER A 910 -13.89 28.26 -21.70
C SER A 910 -12.54 28.77 -22.17
N ARG A 911 -12.44 29.17 -23.45
CA ARG A 911 -11.22 29.76 -24.00
C ARG A 911 -10.82 31.05 -23.28
N GLU A 912 -11.77 31.96 -23.04
CA GLU A 912 -11.57 33.16 -22.21
C GLU A 912 -11.21 32.80 -20.75
N GLY A 913 -11.76 31.71 -20.24
CA GLY A 913 -11.55 31.21 -18.88
C GLY A 913 -10.16 30.67 -18.63
N LEU A 914 -9.63 29.88 -19.57
CA LEU A 914 -8.26 29.35 -19.53
C LEU A 914 -7.23 30.48 -19.62
N GLY A 915 -7.48 31.48 -20.49
CA GLY A 915 -6.66 32.69 -20.58
C GLY A 915 -5.17 32.39 -20.78
N PHE A 916 -4.36 32.62 -19.74
CA PHE A 916 -2.90 32.39 -19.73
C PHE A 916 -2.49 31.01 -19.20
N ARG A 917 -3.43 30.16 -18.78
CA ARG A 917 -3.11 28.83 -18.26
C ARG A 917 -2.64 27.93 -19.41
N VAL A 918 -1.36 27.57 -19.36
CA VAL A 918 -0.75 26.62 -20.29
C VAL A 918 -0.80 25.22 -19.66
N LEU A 919 -1.07 24.19 -20.48
CA LEU A 919 -1.02 22.78 -20.07
C LEU A 919 0.42 22.26 -19.96
N ASP A 920 1.26 22.99 -19.23
CA ASP A 920 2.65 22.63 -18.93
C ASP A 920 2.71 21.86 -17.60
N PRO A 921 3.46 20.74 -17.47
CA PRO A 921 3.55 19.97 -16.24
C PRO A 921 3.86 20.81 -14.99
N LYS A 922 4.70 21.85 -15.08
CA LYS A 922 5.02 22.70 -13.93
C LYS A 922 3.81 23.51 -13.43
N ALA A 923 3.01 24.04 -14.36
CA ALA A 923 1.79 24.77 -14.02
C ALA A 923 0.71 23.84 -13.45
N ILE A 924 0.61 22.62 -13.98
CA ILE A 924 -0.31 21.59 -13.52
C ILE A 924 0.04 21.13 -12.10
N SER A 925 1.32 20.83 -11.85
CA SER A 925 1.84 20.47 -10.52
C SER A 925 1.49 21.51 -9.47
N LYS A 926 1.75 22.79 -9.76
CA LYS A 926 1.43 23.89 -8.87
C LYS A 926 -0.07 24.01 -8.60
N HIS A 927 -0.91 23.78 -9.61
CA HIS A 927 -2.36 23.83 -9.45
C HIS A 927 -2.90 22.68 -8.59
N PHE A 928 -2.31 21.49 -8.68
CA PHE A 928 -2.63 20.38 -7.77
C PHE A 928 -2.16 20.66 -6.34
N GLU A 929 -0.98 21.26 -6.17
CA GLU A 929 -0.47 21.72 -4.87
C GLU A 929 -1.41 22.75 -4.22
N ASP A 930 -1.89 23.73 -4.99
CA ASP A 930 -2.87 24.75 -4.54
C ASP A 930 -4.22 24.14 -4.10
N ILE A 931 -4.54 22.92 -4.56
CA ILE A 931 -5.73 22.14 -4.16
C ILE A 931 -5.39 21.09 -3.09
N GLY A 932 -4.15 21.10 -2.58
CA GLY A 932 -3.70 20.22 -1.49
C GLY A 932 -3.46 18.77 -1.91
N LEU A 933 -3.08 18.54 -3.17
CA LEU A 933 -2.57 17.26 -3.67
C LEU A 933 -1.06 17.38 -3.95
N ASP A 934 -0.29 16.40 -3.49
CA ASP A 934 1.16 16.38 -3.69
C ASP A 934 1.52 16.29 -5.19
N PRO A 935 2.41 17.17 -5.70
CA PRO A 935 2.87 17.13 -7.08
C PRO A 935 3.48 15.79 -7.53
N GLU A 936 4.16 15.08 -6.65
CA GLU A 936 4.76 13.78 -6.97
C GLU A 936 3.67 12.74 -7.25
N ILE A 937 2.66 12.70 -6.37
CA ILE A 937 1.47 11.85 -6.54
C ILE A 937 0.73 12.25 -7.83
N ALA A 938 0.59 13.54 -8.11
CA ALA A 938 -0.15 14.02 -9.29
C ALA A 938 0.51 13.66 -10.64
N ASN A 939 1.84 13.54 -10.68
CA ASN A 939 2.58 13.31 -11.92
C ASN A 939 2.93 11.84 -12.16
N HIS A 940 3.17 11.06 -11.12
CA HIS A 940 3.73 9.71 -11.25
C HIS A 940 2.76 8.60 -10.84
N ASN A 941 1.79 8.88 -9.96
CA ASN A 941 0.84 7.87 -9.53
C ASN A 941 -0.37 7.84 -10.47
N GLN A 942 -0.78 6.63 -10.85
CA GLN A 942 -2.01 6.41 -11.57
C GLN A 942 -3.22 6.68 -10.68
N ILE A 943 -4.31 7.16 -11.29
CA ILE A 943 -5.57 7.43 -10.60
C ILE A 943 -6.14 6.16 -9.93
N SER A 944 -5.84 4.98 -10.46
CA SER A 944 -6.14 3.66 -9.86
C SER A 944 -5.65 3.54 -8.41
N GLY A 945 -4.46 4.07 -8.11
CA GLY A 945 -3.82 3.98 -6.80
C GLY A 945 -4.22 5.09 -5.82
N LEU A 946 -5.09 6.03 -6.22
CA LEU A 946 -5.50 7.16 -5.37
C LEU A 946 -6.66 6.79 -4.45
N SER A 947 -6.62 7.30 -3.23
CA SER A 947 -7.75 7.24 -2.28
C SER A 947 -8.95 8.07 -2.76
N GLY A 948 -10.15 7.77 -2.25
CA GLY A 948 -11.38 8.52 -2.60
C GLY A 948 -11.24 10.03 -2.40
N GLY A 949 -10.65 10.46 -1.27
CA GLY A 949 -10.40 11.89 -1.02
C GLY A 949 -9.38 12.52 -1.97
N GLN A 950 -8.34 11.80 -2.37
CA GLN A 950 -7.40 12.26 -3.41
C GLN A 950 -8.09 12.37 -4.77
N LYS A 951 -8.94 11.41 -5.15
CA LYS A 951 -9.73 11.47 -6.38
C LYS A 951 -10.66 12.69 -6.39
N VAL A 952 -11.30 13.03 -5.26
CA VAL A 952 -12.12 14.26 -5.15
C VAL A 952 -11.26 15.53 -5.32
N LYS A 953 -10.05 15.57 -4.77
CA LYS A 953 -9.10 16.68 -5.04
C LYS A 953 -8.75 16.79 -6.53
N VAL A 954 -8.63 15.68 -7.25
CA VAL A 954 -8.40 15.68 -8.70
C VAL A 954 -9.59 16.27 -9.46
N VAL A 955 -10.82 15.89 -9.10
CA VAL A 955 -12.05 16.46 -9.69
C VAL A 955 -12.17 17.95 -9.39
N LEU A 956 -11.90 18.35 -8.15
CA LEU A 956 -11.89 19.76 -7.72
C LEU A 956 -10.86 20.56 -8.51
N ALA A 957 -9.63 20.04 -8.67
CA ALA A 957 -8.60 20.66 -9.48
C ALA A 957 -9.03 20.79 -10.95
N GLY A 958 -9.67 19.76 -11.52
CA GLY A 958 -10.28 19.80 -12.85
C GLY A 958 -11.31 20.93 -12.99
N ALA A 959 -12.31 20.97 -12.11
CA ALA A 959 -13.37 21.98 -12.15
C ALA A 959 -12.84 23.42 -11.96
N MET A 960 -11.79 23.59 -11.14
CA MET A 960 -11.19 24.90 -10.87
C MET A 960 -10.20 25.35 -11.95
N TRP A 961 -9.75 24.47 -12.85
CA TRP A 961 -8.80 24.84 -13.91
C TRP A 961 -9.37 25.89 -14.88
N ASN A 962 -10.67 25.84 -15.15
CA ASN A 962 -11.35 26.77 -16.06
C ASN A 962 -11.75 28.12 -15.40
N ASN A 963 -11.19 28.46 -14.22
CA ASN A 963 -11.48 29.68 -13.48
C ASN A 963 -13.00 29.99 -13.40
N PRO A 964 -13.81 29.10 -12.77
CA PRO A 964 -15.26 29.18 -12.80
C PRO A 964 -15.80 30.41 -12.05
N HIS A 965 -16.97 30.89 -12.46
CA HIS A 965 -17.66 32.01 -11.81
C HIS A 965 -18.68 31.56 -10.75
N LEU A 966 -19.21 30.35 -10.93
CA LEU A 966 -20.13 29.70 -10.02
C LEU A 966 -19.55 28.32 -9.69
N LEU A 967 -19.44 27.99 -8.41
CA LEU A 967 -19.02 26.68 -7.93
C LEU A 967 -20.25 25.95 -7.37
N VAL A 968 -20.49 24.74 -7.83
CA VAL A 968 -21.62 23.90 -7.42
C VAL A 968 -21.05 22.63 -6.79
N LEU A 969 -21.34 22.42 -5.50
CA LEU A 969 -20.80 21.32 -4.70
C LEU A 969 -21.93 20.42 -4.22
N ASP A 970 -22.00 19.19 -4.72
CA ASP A 970 -22.99 18.22 -4.27
C ASP A 970 -22.37 17.26 -3.25
N GLU A 971 -22.68 17.47 -1.96
CA GLU A 971 -22.17 16.73 -0.80
C GLU A 971 -20.63 16.66 -0.71
N PRO A 972 -19.93 17.81 -0.66
CA PRO A 972 -18.45 17.85 -0.63
C PRO A 972 -17.85 17.25 0.66
N THR A 973 -18.66 17.08 1.71
CA THR A 973 -18.28 16.57 3.03
C THR A 973 -18.06 15.06 3.07
N ASN A 974 -18.62 14.29 2.15
CA ASN A 974 -18.63 12.82 2.25
C ASN A 974 -17.29 12.14 1.96
N PHE A 975 -16.37 12.84 1.30
CA PHE A 975 -15.13 12.24 0.79
C PHE A 975 -13.86 13.00 1.19
N LEU A 976 -13.99 14.12 1.91
CA LEU A 976 -12.88 14.95 2.39
C LEU A 976 -12.74 14.79 3.90
N ASP A 977 -11.50 14.72 4.40
CA ASP A 977 -11.25 14.81 5.84
C ASP A 977 -11.62 16.16 6.38
N ARG A 978 -11.79 16.24 7.70
CA ARG A 978 -11.90 17.49 8.44
C ARG A 978 -10.79 18.50 8.12
N ASP A 979 -9.54 18.07 7.95
CA ASP A 979 -8.43 18.95 7.55
C ASP A 979 -8.63 19.55 6.14
N SER A 980 -8.96 18.73 5.14
CA SER A 980 -9.27 19.22 3.79
C SER A 980 -10.60 19.98 3.73
N LEU A 981 -11.56 19.64 4.60
CA LEU A 981 -12.84 20.32 4.73
C LEU A 981 -12.65 21.72 5.33
N GLY A 982 -11.78 21.86 6.33
CA GLY A 982 -11.34 23.15 6.88
C GLY A 982 -10.65 24.00 5.80
N GLY A 983 -9.70 23.41 5.07
CA GLY A 983 -9.06 24.05 3.92
C GLY A 983 -10.07 24.48 2.84
N LEU A 984 -11.05 23.63 2.53
CA LEU A 984 -12.15 23.92 1.59
C LEU A 984 -13.06 25.03 2.09
N ALA A 985 -13.40 25.03 3.39
CA ALA A 985 -14.22 26.07 3.99
C ALA A 985 -13.56 27.45 3.86
N VAL A 986 -12.25 27.53 4.17
CA VAL A 986 -11.47 28.76 4.00
C VAL A 986 -11.42 29.18 2.53
N ALA A 987 -11.18 28.24 1.61
CA ALA A 987 -11.16 28.56 0.18
C ALA A 987 -12.52 29.04 -0.35
N ILE A 988 -13.64 28.46 0.09
CA ILE A 988 -15.00 28.88 -0.27
C ILE A 988 -15.32 30.27 0.29
N ARG A 989 -14.88 30.55 1.52
CA ARG A 989 -15.03 31.86 2.16
C ARG A 989 -14.31 32.94 1.36
N ASP A 990 -13.08 32.68 0.94
CA ASP A 990 -12.22 33.64 0.25
C ASP A 990 -12.49 33.71 -1.28
N PHE A 991 -13.23 32.75 -1.82
CA PHE A 991 -13.58 32.68 -3.24
C PHE A 991 -14.46 33.85 -3.69
N LYS A 992 -14.11 34.50 -4.80
CA LYS A 992 -14.83 35.69 -5.29
C LYS A 992 -15.99 35.38 -6.24
N GLY A 993 -16.27 34.11 -6.51
CA GLY A 993 -17.42 33.66 -7.31
C GLY A 993 -18.59 33.23 -6.44
N GLY A 994 -19.72 32.91 -7.08
CA GLY A 994 -20.90 32.39 -6.37
C GLY A 994 -20.69 30.93 -5.98
N VAL A 995 -21.29 30.47 -4.88
CA VAL A 995 -21.23 29.09 -4.43
C VAL A 995 -22.63 28.58 -4.11
N VAL A 996 -22.95 27.40 -4.64
CA VAL A 996 -24.14 26.62 -4.30
C VAL A 996 -23.67 25.27 -3.79
N MET A 997 -24.17 24.83 -2.64
CA MET A 997 -23.81 23.53 -2.10
C MET A 997 -25.02 22.75 -1.60
N ILE A 998 -24.96 21.43 -1.73
CA ILE A 998 -25.79 20.50 -0.97
C ILE A 998 -24.89 19.91 0.11
N SER A 999 -25.30 19.97 1.37
CA SER A 999 -24.63 19.26 2.45
C SER A 999 -25.60 19.01 3.60
N HIS A 1000 -25.47 17.85 4.23
CA HIS A 1000 -26.15 17.53 5.49
C HIS A 1000 -25.38 18.03 6.74
N ASN A 1001 -24.16 18.53 6.58
CA ASN A 1001 -23.34 18.99 7.69
C ASN A 1001 -23.73 20.43 8.09
N GLU A 1002 -24.47 20.57 9.19
CA GLU A 1002 -24.90 21.87 9.73
C GLU A 1002 -23.72 22.75 10.19
N GLU A 1003 -22.61 22.14 10.60
CA GLU A 1003 -21.40 22.87 10.98
C GLU A 1003 -20.86 23.66 9.79
N PHE A 1004 -20.69 22.95 8.67
CA PHE A 1004 -20.15 23.46 7.41
C PHE A 1004 -21.11 24.45 6.73
N VAL A 1005 -22.40 24.13 6.68
CA VAL A 1005 -23.43 24.99 6.08
C VAL A 1005 -23.59 26.28 6.88
N GLY A 1006 -23.67 26.20 8.21
CA GLY A 1006 -23.83 27.37 9.08
C GLY A 1006 -22.63 28.33 9.06
N ALA A 1007 -21.45 27.83 8.73
CA ALA A 1007 -20.23 28.63 8.62
C ALA A 1007 -20.05 29.33 7.26
N LEU A 1008 -20.68 28.84 6.19
CA LEU A 1008 -20.39 29.29 4.81
C LEU A 1008 -21.59 29.88 4.07
N CYS A 1009 -22.80 29.40 4.36
CA CYS A 1009 -24.01 29.68 3.59
C CYS A 1009 -25.06 30.44 4.41
N PRO A 1010 -25.14 31.77 4.27
CA PRO A 1010 -26.20 32.57 4.89
C PRO A 1010 -27.59 32.28 4.30
N GLU A 1011 -27.67 31.86 3.03
CA GLU A 1011 -28.94 31.55 2.37
C GLU A 1011 -29.17 30.04 2.34
N GLN A 1012 -30.32 29.58 2.86
CA GLN A 1012 -30.69 28.18 2.93
C GLN A 1012 -32.03 27.94 2.22
N LEU A 1013 -32.04 26.98 1.29
CA LEU A 1013 -33.22 26.53 0.55
C LEU A 1013 -33.63 25.14 1.05
N HIS A 1014 -34.83 25.03 1.61
CA HIS A 1014 -35.37 23.76 2.08
C HIS A 1014 -36.24 23.14 0.99
N ILE A 1015 -35.86 21.94 0.54
CA ILE A 1015 -36.61 21.15 -0.43
C ILE A 1015 -37.24 19.95 0.28
N ALA A 1016 -38.54 19.79 0.12
CA ALA A 1016 -39.28 18.60 0.54
C ALA A 1016 -40.32 18.24 -0.52
N ASP A 1017 -40.54 16.93 -0.74
CA ASP A 1017 -41.51 16.40 -1.70
C ASP A 1017 -41.43 17.02 -3.10
N GLY A 1018 -40.22 17.28 -3.59
CA GLY A 1018 -39.99 17.86 -4.92
C GLY A 1018 -40.37 19.33 -5.04
N ARG A 1019 -40.57 20.06 -3.93
CA ARG A 1019 -40.89 21.49 -3.93
C ARG A 1019 -39.99 22.27 -2.97
N ILE A 1020 -39.77 23.55 -3.27
CA ILE A 1020 -39.12 24.48 -2.35
C ILE A 1020 -40.16 24.88 -1.30
N VAL A 1021 -39.94 24.48 -0.04
CA VAL A 1021 -40.89 24.70 1.06
C VAL A 1021 -40.55 25.96 1.86
N ALA A 1022 -39.26 26.26 2.04
CA ALA A 1022 -38.82 27.44 2.77
C ALA A 1022 -37.51 28.00 2.21
N ARG A 1023 -37.35 29.32 2.35
CA ARG A 1023 -36.11 30.04 2.06
C ARG A 1023 -35.76 30.87 3.29
N THR A 1024 -34.65 30.52 3.94
CA THR A 1024 -34.22 31.14 5.19
C THR A 1024 -32.91 31.89 4.97
N SER A 1025 -32.75 33.04 5.63
CA SER A 1025 -31.48 33.77 5.66
C SER A 1025 -30.99 33.84 7.11
N ASN A 1026 -29.95 33.08 7.43
CA ASN A 1026 -29.35 33.01 8.76
C ASN A 1026 -28.05 33.83 8.83
N ALA A 1027 -27.75 34.38 10.01
CA ALA A 1027 -26.44 34.97 10.27
C ALA A 1027 -25.37 33.87 10.31
N VAL A 1028 -24.22 34.12 9.67
CA VAL A 1028 -23.09 33.18 9.65
C VAL A 1028 -22.44 33.14 11.03
N ALA A 1029 -22.22 31.93 11.57
CA ALA A 1029 -21.57 31.70 12.85
C ALA A 1029 -20.04 31.99 12.75
N LEU A 1030 -19.63 33.24 13.02
CA LEU A 1030 -18.25 33.72 12.90
C LEU A 1030 -17.32 33.20 14.02
N ASP A 1031 -17.90 32.72 15.12
CA ASP A 1031 -17.25 32.10 16.28
C ASP A 1031 -16.64 30.73 15.97
N ARG A 1032 -17.02 30.11 14.85
CA ARG A 1032 -16.46 28.83 14.38
C ARG A 1032 -15.09 28.95 13.67
N PHE A 1033 -14.60 30.17 13.46
CA PHE A 1033 -13.25 30.46 12.96
C PHE A 1033 -12.44 31.22 14.03
N GLU A 1034 -11.33 30.65 14.50
CA GLU A 1034 -10.53 31.22 15.61
C GLU A 1034 -9.94 32.62 15.31
N ASP A 1035 -9.77 32.99 14.03
CA ASP A 1035 -9.22 34.29 13.62
C ASP A 1035 -10.01 35.50 14.15
N SER A 1036 -11.28 35.31 14.55
CA SER A 1036 -12.13 36.38 15.09
C SER A 1036 -11.93 36.60 16.60
N ALA A 1037 -11.32 35.66 17.32
CA ALA A 1037 -11.13 35.73 18.77
C ALA A 1037 -9.84 36.48 19.18
N ALA A 1038 -8.95 36.77 18.23
CA ALA A 1038 -7.69 37.48 18.49
C ALA A 1038 -7.83 39.00 18.66
N SER A 1039 -9.04 39.58 18.53
CA SER A 1039 -9.33 40.94 18.99
C SER A 1039 -10.07 40.89 20.33
N SER A 1040 -9.32 41.14 21.40
CA SER A 1040 -9.74 41.20 22.80
C SER A 1040 -11.13 41.83 23.06
N PRO A 1041 -11.90 41.34 24.05
CA PRO A 1041 -13.18 41.93 24.44
C PRO A 1041 -12.97 43.21 25.27
N GLN A 1042 -13.62 44.31 24.91
CA GLN A 1042 -13.87 45.40 25.85
C GLN A 1042 -15.09 45.06 26.71
N PRO A 1043 -15.02 45.19 28.05
CA PRO A 1043 -16.16 44.96 28.91
C PRO A 1043 -17.05 46.21 28.92
N GLY A 1044 -18.30 46.05 28.50
CA GLY A 1044 -19.36 47.02 28.78
C GLY A 1044 -20.17 47.44 27.55
N SER A 1045 -21.20 46.67 27.22
CA SER A 1045 -22.48 47.27 26.83
C SER A 1045 -23.58 46.22 26.91
N THR A 1046 -24.53 46.49 27.80
CA THR A 1046 -25.76 45.75 28.05
C THR A 1046 -26.59 45.53 26.80
N VAL A 1047 -27.20 44.35 26.76
CA VAL A 1047 -28.24 43.87 25.86
C VAL A 1047 -29.35 44.92 25.70
N ALA A 1048 -29.66 45.31 24.47
CA ALA A 1048 -30.94 45.96 24.14
C ALA A 1048 -31.40 45.52 22.74
N ASN A 1049 -32.51 44.78 22.72
CA ASN A 1049 -33.34 44.54 21.55
C ASN A 1049 -33.81 45.87 20.96
N SER A 1050 -33.86 45.99 19.63
CA SER A 1050 -34.79 46.93 18.99
C SER A 1050 -35.15 46.50 17.57
N ALA A 1051 -36.44 46.24 17.41
CA ALA A 1051 -37.15 46.22 16.15
C ALA A 1051 -37.35 47.64 15.59
N ALA A 1052 -37.44 47.70 14.26
CA ALA A 1052 -38.26 48.62 13.45
C ALA A 1052 -37.94 50.13 13.34
N THR A 1053 -37.98 50.54 12.06
CA THR A 1053 -38.47 51.81 11.46
C THR A 1053 -37.60 53.08 11.36
N SER A 1054 -37.28 53.40 10.09
CA SER A 1054 -37.61 54.64 9.34
C SER A 1054 -36.95 56.00 9.63
N ALA A 1055 -36.33 56.53 8.55
CA ALA A 1055 -36.39 57.91 8.03
C ALA A 1055 -35.56 59.07 8.65
N ALA A 1056 -34.48 59.40 7.92
CA ALA A 1056 -34.05 60.74 7.44
C ALA A 1056 -33.62 61.83 8.50
N PRO A 1057 -33.01 62.97 8.09
CA PRO A 1057 -31.55 63.20 8.15
C PRO A 1057 -31.15 64.48 8.92
N SER A 1058 -29.86 64.89 8.82
CA SER A 1058 -29.25 66.20 9.24
C SER A 1058 -28.64 66.19 10.65
N ALA A 1059 -27.65 66.99 11.06
CA ALA A 1059 -26.60 67.83 10.47
C ALA A 1059 -25.78 68.37 11.67
N VAL A 1060 -24.44 68.37 11.54
CA VAL A 1060 -23.41 69.31 12.08
C VAL A 1060 -23.60 69.97 13.47
N ASN A 1061 -22.63 69.76 14.38
CA ASN A 1061 -21.61 70.73 14.87
C ASN A 1061 -21.28 70.72 16.38
N SER A 1062 -20.02 71.10 16.68
CA SER A 1062 -19.40 71.50 17.97
C SER A 1062 -19.25 70.43 19.07
N GLY A 1063 -18.12 70.23 19.75
CA GLY A 1063 -16.91 71.05 19.93
C GLY A 1063 -16.75 71.41 21.41
N ALA A 1064 -15.98 70.62 22.17
CA ALA A 1064 -15.45 71.01 23.48
C ALA A 1064 -14.21 70.15 23.82
N GLU A 1065 -13.08 70.83 23.99
CA GLU A 1065 -11.79 70.30 24.47
C GLU A 1065 -11.82 70.19 26.00
N ASP A 1066 -11.21 69.15 26.57
CA ASP A 1066 -10.36 69.33 27.76
C ASP A 1066 -9.32 68.20 27.91
N GLN A 1067 -8.21 68.57 28.53
CA GLN A 1067 -6.86 68.01 28.38
C GLN A 1067 -6.53 66.86 29.36
N GLY A 1068 -5.71 65.91 28.91
CA GLY A 1068 -5.07 64.90 29.77
C GLY A 1068 -4.01 64.05 29.04
N GLU A 1069 -2.73 64.39 29.28
CA GLU A 1069 -1.49 63.59 29.15
C GLU A 1069 -1.17 62.83 27.84
N LEU A 1070 -0.29 63.43 27.04
CA LEU A 1070 0.30 62.88 25.82
C LEU A 1070 1.45 61.88 26.13
N LYS A 1071 1.16 60.58 26.05
CA LYS A 1071 2.17 59.54 25.74
C LYS A 1071 2.25 59.32 24.22
N PHE A 1072 3.48 59.31 23.70
CA PHE A 1072 3.85 59.21 22.28
C PHE A 1072 3.01 58.18 21.48
N LYS A 1073 2.18 58.66 20.54
CA LYS A 1073 1.59 57.84 19.47
C LYS A 1073 2.49 57.90 18.23
N ALA A 1074 3.00 56.75 17.79
CA ALA A 1074 3.62 56.60 16.49
C ALA A 1074 2.65 57.04 15.37
N ARG A 1075 3.09 57.99 14.53
CA ARG A 1075 2.34 58.48 13.36
C ARG A 1075 2.02 57.29 12.43
N LYS A 1076 0.74 56.96 12.25
CA LYS A 1076 0.28 56.12 11.12
C LYS A 1076 0.61 56.83 9.80
N LYS A 1077 1.46 56.22 8.98
CA LYS A 1077 1.86 56.69 7.64
C LYS A 1077 0.62 56.81 6.74
N LYS A 1078 0.44 57.98 6.13
CA LYS A 1078 -0.65 58.26 5.19
C LYS A 1078 -0.31 57.55 3.85
N LYS A 1079 -1.08 56.52 3.46
CA LYS A 1079 -0.90 55.85 2.16
C LYS A 1079 -1.02 56.88 1.02
N MET A 1080 -0.01 56.94 0.14
CA MET A 1080 -0.03 57.80 -1.03
C MET A 1080 -1.19 57.46 -1.96
N THR A 1081 -1.81 58.50 -2.54
CA THR A 1081 -2.92 58.32 -3.47
C THR A 1081 -2.42 57.78 -4.82
N ARG A 1082 -3.30 57.11 -5.57
CA ARG A 1082 -2.96 56.49 -6.87
C ARG A 1082 -2.39 57.48 -7.90
N ALA A 1083 -2.76 58.76 -7.80
CA ALA A 1083 -2.20 59.82 -8.63
C ALA A 1083 -0.73 60.10 -8.29
N GLN A 1084 -0.39 60.18 -7.00
CA GLN A 1084 0.97 60.44 -6.52
C GLN A 1084 1.92 59.27 -6.82
N VAL A 1085 1.43 58.03 -6.75
CA VAL A 1085 2.21 56.84 -7.14
C VAL A 1085 2.54 56.87 -8.64
N LYS A 1086 1.57 57.24 -9.48
CA LYS A 1086 1.75 57.33 -10.94
C LYS A 1086 2.72 58.44 -11.32
N GLU A 1087 2.73 59.54 -10.59
CA GLU A 1087 3.64 60.65 -10.79
C GLU A 1087 5.08 60.31 -10.35
N ARG A 1088 5.24 59.57 -9.25
CA ARG A 1088 6.53 59.02 -8.82
C ARG A 1088 7.10 58.05 -9.88
N GLU A 1089 6.28 57.15 -10.42
CA GLU A 1089 6.70 56.25 -11.50
C GLU A 1089 7.10 57.02 -12.76
N ALA A 1090 6.39 58.09 -13.13
CA ALA A 1090 6.75 58.91 -14.28
C ALA A 1090 8.13 59.58 -14.10
N ARG A 1091 8.44 60.08 -12.90
CA ARG A 1091 9.77 60.67 -12.59
C ARG A 1091 10.88 59.63 -12.57
N ARG A 1092 10.62 58.39 -12.10
CA ARG A 1092 11.57 57.28 -12.17
C ARG A 1092 11.87 56.87 -13.61
N ARG A 1093 10.83 56.83 -14.46
CA ARG A 1093 10.97 56.50 -15.88
C ARG A 1093 11.80 57.55 -16.63
N LEU A 1094 11.59 58.83 -16.33
CA LEU A 1094 12.39 59.92 -16.89
C LEU A 1094 13.87 59.83 -16.48
N ARG A 1095 14.17 59.65 -15.19
CA ARG A 1095 15.57 59.47 -14.72
C ARG A 1095 16.24 58.25 -15.36
N HIS A 1096 15.51 57.16 -15.55
CA HIS A 1096 16.05 55.97 -16.17
C HIS A 1096 16.34 56.16 -17.67
N LEU A 1097 15.48 56.89 -18.38
CA LEU A 1097 15.71 57.28 -19.77
C LEU A 1097 16.92 58.21 -19.92
N GLU A 1098 17.08 59.16 -19.00
CA GLU A 1098 18.21 60.10 -18.96
C GLU A 1098 19.54 59.37 -18.67
N TRP A 1099 19.52 58.37 -17.79
CA TRP A 1099 20.66 57.50 -17.54
C TRP A 1099 21.02 56.64 -18.77
N LEU A 1100 20.04 56.12 -19.50
CA LEU A 1100 20.28 55.35 -20.74
C LEU A 1100 20.88 56.20 -21.87
N GLN A 1101 20.70 57.52 -21.82
CA GLN A 1101 21.31 58.47 -22.76
C GLN A 1101 22.70 58.95 -22.31
N SER A 1102 23.18 58.52 -21.13
CA SER A 1102 24.51 58.86 -20.61
C SER A 1102 25.61 57.92 -21.17
N PRO A 1103 26.89 58.33 -21.16
CA PRO A 1103 28.00 57.53 -21.69
C PRO A 1103 28.11 56.14 -21.02
N LYS A 1104 28.52 55.12 -21.79
CA LYS A 1104 28.64 53.73 -21.30
C LYS A 1104 29.60 53.64 -20.12
N GLY A 1105 29.10 53.16 -18.98
CA GLY A 1105 29.85 53.00 -17.73
C GLY A 1105 29.39 53.91 -16.58
N THR A 1106 28.48 54.86 -16.84
CA THR A 1106 27.91 55.72 -15.79
C THR A 1106 27.04 54.89 -14.83
N PRO A 1107 27.26 54.90 -13.50
CA PRO A 1107 26.44 54.15 -12.55
C PRO A 1107 25.00 54.66 -12.51
N LYS A 1108 24.02 53.76 -12.34
CA LYS A 1108 22.61 54.15 -12.27
C LYS A 1108 22.35 54.94 -10.98
N PRO A 1109 21.78 56.16 -11.03
CA PRO A 1109 21.45 56.91 -9.83
C PRO A 1109 20.39 56.20 -9.00
N LEU A 1110 20.56 56.22 -7.67
CA LEU A 1110 19.63 55.62 -6.70
C LEU A 1110 18.33 56.43 -6.62
N ASP A 1111 17.20 55.74 -6.47
CA ASP A 1111 15.88 56.37 -6.32
C ASP A 1111 15.72 56.89 -4.88
N THR A 1112 16.18 58.11 -4.62
CA THR A 1112 16.15 58.79 -3.30
C THR A 1112 14.75 59.06 -2.72
N ASP A 1113 13.68 58.68 -3.42
CA ASP A 1113 12.30 58.82 -2.95
C ASP A 1113 11.88 57.76 -1.91
N ASP A 1114 12.75 56.79 -1.63
CA ASP A 1114 12.51 55.68 -0.70
C ASP A 1114 13.10 55.92 0.72
N GLU A 1115 13.88 56.99 0.95
CA GLU A 1115 14.43 57.33 2.28
C GLU A 1115 13.50 58.17 3.17
N ALA A 1116 12.29 58.47 2.69
CA ALA A 1116 11.22 59.04 3.51
C ALA A 1116 10.11 58.01 3.77
N GLU A 1117 10.44 56.72 3.83
CA GLU A 1117 9.51 55.67 4.25
C GLU A 1117 9.28 55.67 5.75
#